data_AF-Q7NGA4-F1
#
_entry.id   AF-Q7NGA4-F1
#
_cell.length_a   1.000
_cell.length_b   1.000
_cell.length_c   1.000
_cell.angle_alpha   90.00
_cell.angle_beta   90.00
_cell.angle_gamma   90.00
#
_symmetry.space_group_name_H-M   'P 1'
#
loop_
_entity.id
_entity.type
_entity.pdbx_description
1 polymer ?
#
loop_
_entity_poly.entity_id
_entity_poly.type
_entity_poly.pdbx_seq_one_letter_code
_entity_poly.pdbx_strand_id
1 'polypeptide(L)'
;MTDRLRALIPGRASAVVFVGRAALGAAAACLLVQVGCAAVPTVPGAVVRAKVQVPTGMRTDKFSVDRYLNIPPNFDISVYARLSKPRFLAIAPNGDLLVSQPSTGKVLLVRPNGSGDPAIYDFAVDLRKPHDIVFHKIGSTQYVYIAETHQINRYIYTNGDTTAQSRQVIVTNLPDSSLSELEGAYGHELKNIALDTNNKLYVSIASTCNACFEDTVSDPVRAAIYRYNSDGTAGRLFAEGLRNAEGLAFLPGTTSLWAVVNNRDNIAYPFDDSTGNYGKVVPAYVDNHPPEEFTRVLDGGNYGWPFCNPNPDTTNGYFNMPFDRDYELNASGSVDCGGMNRIDRGIQAHSAPLGLTFLQSTNFTSLYRSGAVLGLHGSWNRTQRTGYKIAHFAWDSSTQRPGAQVDLVTGWVDSATQEYWGRPVDTAVDAQGNLLISDDSSGAIYKLTPKPGPVLSVVPDRPSYLQGEVMYTQAAVASSSAPSSVQFFVDGKAIWTEGASPYWLGGDQNAGSVVPGYGTRSLGAGSHSLSAKMTVKGVQYTSSTVQFEIAAPPAPAASVILDKVVYARGAKIYAQASVAAAAQPTSVQFYIDGKAVWTEKIAPYWLAGDQPDQANGYNTNNLTPGTHSLYAVVTVNGTQYTSATVHFQLL
;
A
#
# COMPACT_ATOMS: atom_id res chain seq x y z
N MET A 1 39.20 60.10 -1.60
CA MET A 1 38.53 61.39 -1.34
C MET A 1 37.34 61.07 -0.45
N THR A 2 37.52 61.12 0.87
CA THR A 2 37.08 62.21 1.80
C THR A 2 35.55 62.24 1.93
N ASP A 3 34.88 62.18 3.09
CA ASP A 3 35.30 62.26 4.49
C ASP A 3 34.17 61.78 5.44
N ARG A 4 34.63 61.26 6.58
CA ARG A 4 34.09 61.07 7.95
C ARG A 4 32.76 61.72 8.37
N LEU A 5 32.00 61.00 9.22
CA LEU A 5 31.73 61.41 10.61
C LEU A 5 31.19 60.26 11.51
N ARG A 6 31.85 60.06 12.66
CA ARG A 6 31.48 59.23 13.82
C ARG A 6 31.13 60.16 14.99
N ALA A 7 30.14 59.80 15.81
CA ALA A 7 30.09 60.00 17.27
C ALA A 7 28.88 59.19 17.83
N LEU A 8 29.06 58.11 18.60
CA LEU A 8 29.36 57.96 20.05
C LEU A 8 28.11 58.02 20.98
N ILE A 9 28.03 56.99 21.83
CA ILE A 9 26.96 56.49 22.71
C ILE A 9 26.97 57.24 24.08
N PRO A 10 25.92 57.19 24.93
CA PRO A 10 25.92 56.20 26.02
C PRO A 10 24.53 55.59 26.35
N GLY A 11 24.53 54.34 26.82
CA GLY A 11 23.32 53.56 27.13
C GLY A 11 22.69 53.83 28.50
N ARG A 12 21.54 53.19 28.75
CA ARG A 12 21.11 52.66 30.06
C ARG A 12 19.91 51.72 29.90
N ALA A 13 19.99 50.59 30.60
CA ALA A 13 18.95 49.59 30.76
C ALA A 13 17.77 50.12 31.59
N SER A 14 16.57 49.57 31.35
CA SER A 14 15.53 49.40 32.37
C SER A 14 14.50 48.35 31.96
N ALA A 15 14.15 47.53 32.96
CA ALA A 15 13.32 46.35 32.89
C ALA A 15 11.85 46.64 32.58
N VAL A 16 11.20 45.73 31.86
CA VAL A 16 9.75 45.72 31.66
C VAL A 16 9.11 44.87 32.76
N VAL A 17 8.33 45.54 33.62
CA VAL A 17 7.45 44.91 34.60
C VAL A 17 6.12 44.62 33.91
N PHE A 18 5.73 43.33 33.83
CA PHE A 18 4.36 42.94 33.47
C PHE A 18 3.53 42.80 34.76
N VAL A 19 2.53 43.67 34.91
CA VAL A 19 1.45 43.50 35.89
C VAL A 19 0.23 42.96 35.14
N GLY A 20 -0.29 41.84 35.61
CA GLY A 20 -1.38 41.10 34.98
C GLY A 20 -2.75 41.78 35.05
N ARG A 21 -3.59 41.42 34.08
CA ARG A 21 -5.04 41.42 34.22
C ARG A 21 -5.58 40.09 33.69
N ALA A 22 -6.32 39.42 34.57
CA ALA A 22 -6.97 38.14 34.35
C ALA A 22 -8.06 38.25 33.27
N ALA A 23 -8.03 37.33 32.31
CA ALA A 23 -9.16 37.01 31.44
C ALA A 23 -9.71 35.64 31.87
N LEU A 24 -10.97 35.63 32.31
CA LEU A 24 -11.72 34.40 32.56
C LEU A 24 -11.90 33.65 31.24
N GLY A 25 -11.21 32.52 31.09
CA GLY A 25 -11.45 31.55 30.02
C GLY A 25 -12.57 30.59 30.44
N ALA A 26 -13.72 30.68 29.79
CA ALA A 26 -14.72 29.62 29.81
C ALA A 26 -14.20 28.48 28.91
N ALA A 27 -13.72 27.40 29.53
CA ALA A 27 -13.36 26.17 28.82
C ALA A 27 -14.65 25.44 28.41
N ALA A 28 -15.06 25.61 27.15
CA ALA A 28 -16.00 24.70 26.52
C ALA A 28 -15.31 23.34 26.35
N ALA A 29 -15.78 22.34 27.09
CA ALA A 29 -15.36 20.95 26.91
C ALA A 29 -15.84 20.48 25.53
N CYS A 30 -14.95 20.52 24.54
CA CYS A 30 -15.17 19.86 23.27
C CYS A 30 -15.06 18.36 23.52
N LEU A 31 -16.20 17.66 23.53
CA LEU A 31 -16.27 16.21 23.54
C LEU A 31 -15.58 15.71 22.26
N LEU A 32 -14.33 15.25 22.38
CA LEU A 32 -13.63 14.54 21.32
C LEU A 32 -14.35 13.21 21.11
N VAL A 33 -15.26 13.18 20.14
CA VAL A 33 -15.67 11.92 19.52
C VAL A 33 -14.43 11.40 18.81
N GLN A 34 -13.73 10.44 19.43
CA GLN A 34 -12.77 9.60 18.72
C GLN A 34 -13.57 8.82 17.68
N VAL A 35 -13.65 9.37 16.47
CA VAL A 35 -14.00 8.60 15.28
C VAL A 35 -12.87 7.59 15.14
N GLY A 36 -13.14 6.33 15.48
CA GLY A 36 -12.18 5.26 15.31
C GLY A 36 -11.71 5.26 13.86
N CYS A 37 -10.40 5.29 13.64
CA CYS A 37 -9.83 5.04 12.32
C CYS A 37 -10.37 3.68 11.87
N ALA A 38 -11.24 3.68 10.84
CA ALA A 38 -11.63 2.45 10.19
C ALA A 38 -10.35 1.79 9.68
N ALA A 39 -10.03 0.60 10.19
CA ALA A 39 -8.90 -0.18 9.72
C ALA A 39 -9.04 -0.39 8.21
N VAL A 40 -7.96 -0.20 7.46
CA VAL A 40 -7.94 -0.53 6.02
C VAL A 40 -8.33 -2.00 5.90
N PRO A 41 -9.42 -2.34 5.18
CA PRO A 41 -9.84 -3.73 5.05
C PRO A 41 -8.70 -4.54 4.42
N THR A 42 -8.26 -5.58 5.10
CA THR A 42 -7.22 -6.48 4.60
C THR A 42 -7.79 -7.32 3.46
N VAL A 43 -7.34 -7.05 2.24
CA VAL A 43 -7.76 -7.82 1.07
C VAL A 43 -6.96 -9.14 0.97
N PRO A 44 -7.59 -10.26 0.57
CA PRO A 44 -6.87 -11.51 0.35
C PRO A 44 -5.83 -11.40 -0.76
N GLY A 45 -4.63 -11.95 -0.53
CA GLY A 45 -3.60 -12.09 -1.55
C GLY A 45 -3.72 -13.38 -2.38
N ALA A 46 -2.73 -13.60 -3.23
CA ALA A 46 -2.58 -14.74 -4.13
C ALA A 46 -2.25 -16.05 -3.40
N VAL A 47 -3.22 -16.62 -2.69
CA VAL A 47 -3.02 -17.84 -1.87
C VAL A 47 -3.56 -19.11 -2.52
N VAL A 48 -4.32 -19.01 -3.61
CA VAL A 48 -4.90 -20.18 -4.31
C VAL A 48 -4.09 -20.51 -5.55
N ARG A 49 -3.42 -21.66 -5.57
CA ARG A 49 -2.77 -22.18 -6.77
C ARG A 49 -3.81 -22.68 -7.77
N ALA A 50 -4.00 -21.95 -8.86
CA ALA A 50 -4.98 -22.26 -9.90
C ALA A 50 -4.31 -22.68 -11.20
N LYS A 51 -4.86 -23.72 -11.85
CA LYS A 51 -4.52 -24.06 -13.23
C LYS A 51 -5.07 -22.96 -14.15
N VAL A 52 -4.20 -22.37 -14.97
CA VAL A 52 -4.61 -21.39 -15.98
C VAL A 52 -5.44 -22.09 -17.04
N GLN A 53 -6.67 -21.61 -17.25
CA GLN A 53 -7.56 -22.17 -18.28
C GLN A 53 -7.14 -21.65 -19.65
N VAL A 54 -6.75 -22.55 -20.54
CA VAL A 54 -6.28 -22.19 -21.90
C VAL A 54 -7.24 -22.81 -22.91
N PRO A 55 -7.93 -21.99 -23.73
CA PRO A 55 -8.73 -22.49 -24.85
C PRO A 55 -7.90 -23.40 -25.75
N THR A 56 -8.51 -24.46 -26.30
CA THR A 56 -7.80 -25.47 -27.10
C THR A 56 -7.01 -24.86 -28.26
N GLY A 57 -7.57 -23.85 -28.94
CA GLY A 57 -6.89 -23.13 -30.03
C GLY A 57 -5.71 -22.26 -29.60
N MET A 58 -5.56 -21.99 -28.30
CA MET A 58 -4.50 -21.14 -27.74
C MET A 58 -3.37 -21.94 -27.06
N ARG A 59 -3.42 -23.28 -27.09
CA ARG A 59 -2.39 -24.16 -26.50
C ARG A 59 -1.16 -24.29 -27.40
N THR A 60 -0.34 -23.24 -27.42
CA THR A 60 0.94 -23.19 -28.16
C THR A 60 2.07 -22.67 -27.27
N ASP A 61 3.32 -22.88 -27.70
CA ASP A 61 4.52 -22.30 -27.06
C ASP A 61 4.59 -22.58 -25.55
N LYS A 62 4.69 -21.54 -24.72
CA LYS A 62 4.71 -21.64 -23.26
C LYS A 62 3.44 -22.28 -22.70
N PHE A 63 2.30 -22.25 -23.41
CA PHE A 63 1.02 -22.85 -23.02
C PHE A 63 0.75 -24.23 -23.66
N SER A 64 1.74 -24.82 -24.34
CA SER A 64 1.66 -26.23 -24.78
C SER A 64 1.59 -27.20 -23.60
N VAL A 65 2.07 -26.78 -22.42
CA VAL A 65 1.96 -27.49 -21.15
C VAL A 65 1.03 -26.74 -20.20
N ASP A 66 0.52 -27.45 -19.18
CA ASP A 66 -0.28 -26.81 -18.14
C ASP A 66 0.55 -25.78 -17.36
N ARG A 67 -0.05 -24.60 -17.14
CA ARG A 67 0.52 -23.53 -16.34
C ARG A 67 -0.33 -23.29 -15.10
N TYR A 68 0.32 -22.85 -14.04
CA TYR A 68 -0.29 -22.58 -12.76
C TYR A 68 0.14 -21.19 -12.30
N LEU A 69 -0.82 -20.43 -11.79
CA LEU A 69 -0.59 -19.15 -11.13
C LEU A 69 -1.23 -19.22 -9.75
N ASN A 70 -0.70 -18.47 -8.79
CA ASN A 70 -1.41 -18.23 -7.56
C ASN A 70 -2.28 -16.99 -7.74
N ILE A 71 -3.54 -17.09 -7.36
CA ILE A 71 -4.56 -16.06 -7.49
C ILE A 71 -5.30 -15.89 -6.15
N PRO A 72 -6.08 -14.81 -5.97
CA PRO A 72 -6.84 -14.65 -4.76
C PRO A 72 -8.00 -15.66 -4.71
N PRO A 73 -8.49 -15.98 -3.51
CA PRO A 73 -9.72 -16.77 -3.36
C PRO A 73 -10.88 -16.14 -4.14
N ASN A 74 -11.80 -16.98 -4.61
CA ASN A 74 -12.94 -16.59 -5.45
C ASN A 74 -12.55 -15.90 -6.77
N PHE A 75 -11.47 -16.34 -7.41
CA PHE A 75 -11.17 -15.98 -8.79
C PHE A 75 -10.95 -17.24 -9.64
N ASP A 76 -11.12 -17.08 -10.95
CA ASP A 76 -10.54 -17.93 -11.98
C ASP A 76 -9.54 -17.12 -12.80
N ILE A 77 -8.59 -17.82 -13.44
CA ILE A 77 -7.67 -17.22 -14.38
C ILE A 77 -7.64 -18.03 -15.68
N SER A 78 -7.78 -17.34 -16.81
CA SER A 78 -7.73 -17.92 -18.14
C SER A 78 -6.85 -17.12 -19.09
N VAL A 79 -6.43 -17.73 -20.19
CA VAL A 79 -5.89 -17.02 -21.35
C VAL A 79 -7.06 -16.47 -22.15
N TYR A 80 -7.12 -15.14 -22.31
CA TYR A 80 -8.14 -14.43 -23.07
C TYR A 80 -7.76 -14.26 -24.54
N ALA A 81 -6.48 -13.95 -24.81
CA ALA A 81 -5.95 -13.84 -26.16
C ALA A 81 -4.47 -14.24 -26.19
N ARG A 82 -3.98 -14.75 -27.31
CA ARG A 82 -2.56 -14.96 -27.59
C ARG A 82 -2.08 -13.90 -28.57
N LEU A 83 -1.16 -13.06 -28.12
CA LEU A 83 -0.61 -11.95 -28.88
C LEU A 83 0.91 -11.99 -28.76
N SER A 84 1.64 -11.59 -29.79
CA SER A 84 3.10 -11.55 -29.69
C SER A 84 3.54 -10.32 -28.92
N LYS A 85 4.27 -10.50 -27.82
CA LYS A 85 4.85 -9.42 -26.99
C LYS A 85 3.87 -8.27 -26.63
N PRO A 86 2.65 -8.54 -26.14
CA PRO A 86 1.69 -7.50 -25.76
C PRO A 86 2.24 -6.67 -24.59
N ARG A 87 2.07 -5.34 -24.66
CA ARG A 87 2.49 -4.40 -23.61
C ARG A 87 1.27 -3.71 -23.00
N PHE A 88 1.11 -2.41 -23.15
CA PHE A 88 0.08 -1.63 -22.47
C PHE A 88 -1.32 -1.86 -23.04
N LEU A 89 -2.30 -1.71 -22.16
CA LEU A 89 -3.71 -2.04 -22.37
C LEU A 89 -4.59 -0.81 -22.23
N ALA A 90 -5.58 -0.65 -23.11
CA ALA A 90 -6.59 0.39 -22.95
C ALA A 90 -7.97 -0.11 -23.34
N ILE A 91 -8.95 0.05 -22.44
CA ILE A 91 -10.34 -0.32 -22.70
C ILE A 91 -11.04 0.86 -23.38
N ALA A 92 -11.52 0.63 -24.59
CA ALA A 92 -12.33 1.57 -25.34
C ALA A 92 -13.73 1.71 -24.70
N PRO A 93 -14.44 2.83 -24.91
CA PRO A 93 -15.78 3.03 -24.35
C PRO A 93 -16.83 1.98 -24.74
N ASN A 94 -16.65 1.29 -25.87
CA ASN A 94 -17.52 0.19 -26.31
C ASN A 94 -17.10 -1.19 -25.77
N GLY A 95 -16.02 -1.28 -25.00
CA GLY A 95 -15.49 -2.51 -24.43
C GLY A 95 -14.45 -3.23 -25.29
N ASP A 96 -14.03 -2.68 -26.44
CA ASP A 96 -12.86 -3.20 -27.14
C ASP A 96 -11.59 -2.98 -26.31
N LEU A 97 -10.65 -3.92 -26.38
CA LEU A 97 -9.34 -3.78 -25.78
C LEU A 97 -8.32 -3.38 -26.84
N LEU A 98 -7.66 -2.24 -26.67
CA LEU A 98 -6.45 -1.93 -27.43
C LEU A 98 -5.22 -2.48 -26.69
N VAL A 99 -4.29 -3.05 -27.45
CA VAL A 99 -3.06 -3.66 -26.94
C VAL A 99 -1.88 -3.16 -27.76
N SER A 100 -0.87 -2.57 -27.10
CA SER A 100 0.34 -2.15 -27.80
C SER A 100 1.30 -3.30 -28.06
N GLN A 101 1.99 -3.21 -29.21
CA GLN A 101 3.03 -4.15 -29.62
C GLN A 101 4.24 -3.39 -30.17
N PRO A 102 5.11 -2.84 -29.29
CA PRO A 102 6.22 -1.99 -29.72
C PRO A 102 7.14 -2.68 -30.74
N SER A 103 7.44 -3.97 -30.54
CA SER A 103 8.37 -4.73 -31.40
C SER A 103 7.95 -4.84 -32.86
N THR A 104 6.66 -4.66 -33.17
CA THR A 104 6.14 -4.75 -34.55
C THR A 104 5.57 -3.42 -35.06
N GLY A 105 5.63 -2.36 -34.24
CA GLY A 105 5.12 -1.06 -34.65
C GLY A 105 3.59 -0.98 -34.75
N LYS A 106 2.88 -1.75 -33.92
CA LYS A 106 1.41 -1.88 -34.00
C LYS A 106 0.71 -1.60 -32.67
N VAL A 107 -0.53 -1.15 -32.78
CA VAL A 107 -1.56 -1.30 -31.74
C VAL A 107 -2.65 -2.19 -32.31
N LEU A 108 -2.97 -3.25 -31.59
CA LEU A 108 -3.99 -4.23 -31.95
C LEU A 108 -5.30 -3.87 -31.25
N LEU A 109 -6.43 -4.15 -31.89
CA LEU A 109 -7.75 -4.15 -31.26
C LEU A 109 -8.22 -5.58 -31.07
N VAL A 110 -8.59 -5.90 -29.84
CA VAL A 110 -9.10 -7.20 -29.40
C VAL A 110 -10.56 -7.02 -29.00
N ARG A 111 -11.47 -7.52 -29.85
CA ARG A 111 -12.92 -7.37 -29.69
C ARG A 111 -13.53 -8.62 -29.06
N PRO A 112 -14.27 -8.51 -27.94
CA PRO A 112 -15.00 -9.63 -27.38
C PRO A 112 -15.97 -10.28 -28.39
N ASN A 113 -16.06 -11.60 -28.37
CA ASN A 113 -16.90 -12.38 -29.29
C ASN A 113 -17.82 -13.37 -28.54
N GLY A 114 -18.56 -12.86 -27.57
CA GLY A 114 -19.42 -13.67 -26.70
C GLY A 114 -18.61 -14.72 -25.93
N SER A 115 -18.96 -16.00 -26.08
CA SER A 115 -18.24 -17.13 -25.47
C SER A 115 -17.09 -17.68 -26.31
N GLY A 116 -16.88 -17.17 -27.53
CA GLY A 116 -15.78 -17.57 -28.41
C GLY A 116 -14.52 -16.75 -28.17
N ASP A 117 -13.46 -17.12 -28.89
CA ASP A 117 -12.19 -16.38 -28.91
C ASP A 117 -12.42 -14.95 -29.47
N PRO A 118 -11.74 -13.94 -28.92
CA PRO A 118 -11.91 -12.57 -29.38
C PRO A 118 -11.38 -12.39 -30.81
N ALA A 119 -12.02 -11.49 -31.56
CA ALA A 119 -11.53 -11.08 -32.87
C ALA A 119 -10.39 -10.06 -32.72
N ILE A 120 -9.33 -10.21 -33.52
CA ILE A 120 -8.13 -9.37 -33.43
C ILE A 120 -7.94 -8.61 -34.75
N TYR A 121 -7.68 -7.31 -34.66
CA TYR A 121 -7.48 -6.42 -35.79
C TYR A 121 -6.20 -5.61 -35.62
N ASP A 122 -5.48 -5.35 -36.71
CA ASP A 122 -4.42 -4.34 -36.75
C ASP A 122 -5.07 -2.95 -36.72
N PHE A 123 -5.21 -2.37 -35.53
CA PHE A 123 -5.92 -1.10 -35.35
C PHE A 123 -5.09 0.07 -35.84
N ALA A 124 -3.85 0.21 -35.37
CA ALA A 124 -2.90 1.19 -35.87
C ALA A 124 -1.58 0.50 -36.23
N VAL A 125 -1.01 0.86 -37.38
CA VAL A 125 0.21 0.27 -37.95
C VAL A 125 1.19 1.37 -38.35
N ASP A 126 2.40 0.96 -38.76
CA ASP A 126 3.48 1.86 -39.18
C ASP A 126 3.86 2.89 -38.09
N LEU A 127 3.83 2.44 -36.84
CA LEU A 127 4.25 3.20 -35.67
C LEU A 127 5.67 2.77 -35.24
N ARG A 128 6.45 3.70 -34.71
CA ARG A 128 7.76 3.44 -34.12
C ARG A 128 7.59 3.10 -32.64
N LYS A 129 7.64 1.79 -32.35
CA LYS A 129 7.61 1.24 -30.99
C LYS A 129 6.47 1.86 -30.13
N PRO A 130 5.19 1.77 -30.57
CA PRO A 130 4.07 2.32 -29.81
C PRO A 130 3.96 1.60 -28.47
N HIS A 131 3.86 2.36 -27.38
CA HIS A 131 3.81 1.82 -26.03
C HIS A 131 2.49 2.12 -25.35
N ASP A 132 2.31 3.33 -24.83
CA ASP A 132 1.13 3.67 -24.03
C ASP A 132 -0.07 4.10 -24.87
N ILE A 133 -1.27 3.85 -24.36
CA ILE A 133 -2.55 4.06 -25.05
C ILE A 133 -3.56 4.66 -24.07
N VAL A 134 -4.08 5.85 -24.36
CA VAL A 134 -5.07 6.51 -23.48
C VAL A 134 -6.28 6.99 -24.27
N PHE A 135 -7.47 6.56 -23.85
CA PHE A 135 -8.72 7.13 -24.33
C PHE A 135 -9.05 8.41 -23.57
N HIS A 136 -9.41 9.47 -24.30
CA HIS A 136 -9.82 10.73 -23.69
C HIS A 136 -10.89 11.44 -24.51
N LYS A 137 -11.91 11.99 -23.85
CA LYS A 137 -13.02 12.67 -24.51
C LYS A 137 -12.86 14.19 -24.40
N ILE A 138 -12.90 14.89 -25.53
CA ILE A 138 -12.83 16.36 -25.60
C ILE A 138 -14.10 16.86 -26.30
N GLY A 139 -14.95 17.56 -25.56
CA GLY A 139 -16.29 17.92 -26.05
C GLY A 139 -17.10 16.67 -26.39
N SER A 140 -17.60 16.58 -27.63
CA SER A 140 -18.31 15.40 -28.12
C SER A 140 -17.41 14.33 -28.72
N THR A 141 -16.12 14.61 -28.93
CA THR A 141 -15.21 13.73 -29.68
C THR A 141 -14.44 12.83 -28.74
N GLN A 142 -14.53 11.52 -28.97
CA GLN A 142 -13.67 10.53 -28.32
C GLN A 142 -12.36 10.43 -29.09
N TYR A 143 -11.24 10.58 -28.38
CA TYR A 143 -9.91 10.36 -28.92
C TYR A 143 -9.28 9.13 -28.29
N VAL A 144 -8.36 8.52 -29.04
CA VAL A 144 -7.34 7.61 -28.51
C VAL A 144 -5.97 8.22 -28.80
N TYR A 145 -5.16 8.37 -27.75
CA TYR A 145 -3.79 8.83 -27.81
C TYR A 145 -2.87 7.62 -27.80
N ILE A 146 -1.86 7.60 -28.67
CA ILE A 146 -0.87 6.53 -28.76
C ILE A 146 0.52 7.15 -28.70
N ALA A 147 1.30 6.74 -27.70
CA ALA A 147 2.66 7.18 -27.48
C ALA A 147 3.65 6.32 -28.28
N GLU A 148 4.34 6.92 -29.24
CA GLU A 148 5.52 6.35 -29.89
C GLU A 148 6.79 6.85 -29.17
N THR A 149 7.94 6.24 -29.46
CA THR A 149 9.20 6.63 -28.79
C THR A 149 9.57 8.10 -29.04
N HIS A 150 9.29 8.60 -30.24
CA HIS A 150 9.70 9.93 -30.74
C HIS A 150 8.57 10.94 -30.90
N GLN A 151 7.31 10.52 -30.69
CA GLN A 151 6.15 11.38 -30.91
C GLN A 151 4.89 10.87 -30.21
N ILE A 152 3.92 11.74 -30.01
CA ILE A 152 2.58 11.37 -29.56
C ILE A 152 1.59 11.61 -30.70
N ASN A 153 0.73 10.63 -30.93
CA ASN A 153 -0.37 10.72 -31.89
C ASN A 153 -1.69 10.72 -31.15
N ARG A 154 -2.71 11.30 -31.78
CA ARG A 154 -4.09 11.02 -31.44
C ARG A 154 -4.91 10.70 -32.68
N TYR A 155 -5.97 9.93 -32.47
CA TYR A 155 -6.92 9.51 -33.49
C TYR A 155 -8.32 9.78 -32.96
N ILE A 156 -9.26 10.09 -33.86
CA ILE A 156 -10.68 10.06 -33.49
C ILE A 156 -11.08 8.59 -33.40
N TYR A 157 -11.73 8.23 -32.29
CA TYR A 157 -12.26 6.88 -32.09
C TYR A 157 -13.78 6.89 -32.16
N THR A 158 -14.34 6.09 -33.04
CA THR A 158 -15.78 5.85 -33.14
C THR A 158 -16.08 4.40 -32.76
N ASN A 159 -17.15 4.20 -31.99
CA ASN A 159 -17.59 2.86 -31.61
C ASN A 159 -17.82 2.00 -32.86
N GLY A 160 -17.17 0.84 -32.91
CA GLY A 160 -17.23 -0.07 -34.05
C GLY A 160 -15.99 -0.04 -34.94
N ASP A 161 -15.17 1.01 -34.86
CA ASP A 161 -13.90 1.10 -35.57
C ASP A 161 -13.05 -0.15 -35.31
N THR A 162 -12.48 -0.72 -36.38
CA THR A 162 -11.50 -1.81 -36.31
C THR A 162 -10.12 -1.35 -36.76
N THR A 163 -10.03 -0.14 -37.33
CA THR A 163 -8.79 0.52 -37.77
C THR A 163 -8.83 1.97 -37.32
N ALA A 164 -7.67 2.51 -36.96
CA ALA A 164 -7.52 3.87 -36.51
C ALA A 164 -7.68 4.83 -37.69
N GLN A 165 -8.46 5.89 -37.49
CA GLN A 165 -8.75 6.89 -38.51
C GLN A 165 -8.25 8.26 -38.07
N SER A 166 -8.05 9.17 -39.04
CA SER A 166 -7.77 10.59 -38.75
C SER A 166 -6.54 10.81 -37.84
N ARG A 167 -5.42 10.15 -38.14
CA ARG A 167 -4.16 10.31 -37.39
C ARG A 167 -3.73 11.79 -37.34
N GLN A 168 -3.48 12.28 -36.13
CA GLN A 168 -2.87 13.58 -35.88
C GLN A 168 -1.61 13.37 -35.05
N VAL A 169 -0.45 13.81 -35.56
CA VAL A 169 0.77 13.90 -34.77
C VAL A 169 0.73 15.20 -33.98
N ILE A 170 0.75 15.13 -32.66
CA ILE A 170 0.52 16.29 -31.78
C ILE A 170 1.78 16.74 -31.04
N VAL A 171 2.67 15.81 -30.71
CA VAL A 171 3.99 16.11 -30.12
C VAL A 171 5.03 15.39 -30.97
N THR A 172 6.09 16.07 -31.37
CA THR A 172 7.14 15.53 -32.25
C THR A 172 8.51 15.67 -31.60
N ASN A 173 9.52 15.00 -32.18
CA ASN A 173 10.93 15.13 -31.79
C ASN A 173 11.20 14.83 -30.30
N LEU A 174 10.43 13.93 -29.70
CA LEU A 174 10.73 13.44 -28.35
C LEU A 174 12.02 12.61 -28.40
N PRO A 175 12.93 12.77 -27.44
CA PRO A 175 14.19 12.04 -27.46
C PRO A 175 13.96 10.57 -27.12
N ASP A 176 14.59 9.69 -27.89
CA ASP A 176 14.49 8.24 -27.72
C ASP A 176 15.81 7.51 -27.91
N SER A 177 16.90 8.17 -27.56
CA SER A 177 18.18 7.52 -27.33
C SER A 177 18.14 6.66 -26.06
N SER A 178 18.78 5.50 -26.12
CA SER A 178 19.05 4.64 -24.97
C SER A 178 20.44 4.04 -25.10
N LEU A 179 21.20 4.00 -24.01
CA LEU A 179 22.51 3.36 -23.95
C LEU A 179 22.39 1.85 -23.77
N SER A 180 23.39 1.12 -24.25
CA SER A 180 23.42 -0.35 -24.24
C SER A 180 23.59 -0.95 -22.85
N GLU A 181 23.96 -0.16 -21.84
CA GLU A 181 24.04 -0.61 -20.45
C GLU A 181 22.67 -0.96 -19.85
N LEU A 182 21.59 -0.47 -20.46
CA LEU A 182 20.23 -0.78 -20.04
C LEU A 182 19.81 -2.11 -20.69
N GLU A 183 19.81 -3.21 -19.93
CA GLU A 183 19.59 -4.59 -20.41
C GLU A 183 18.13 -4.92 -20.84
N GLY A 184 17.27 -3.91 -20.97
CA GLY A 184 15.87 -4.05 -21.41
C GLY A 184 15.72 -4.12 -22.94
N ALA A 185 14.75 -4.89 -23.44
CA ALA A 185 14.52 -5.06 -24.88
C ALA A 185 14.27 -3.75 -25.66
N TYR A 186 13.85 -2.70 -24.95
CA TYR A 186 13.58 -1.37 -25.51
C TYR A 186 14.39 -0.27 -24.83
N GLY A 187 15.32 -0.61 -23.93
CA GLY A 187 15.98 0.35 -23.05
C GLY A 187 14.99 1.34 -22.44
N HIS A 188 15.34 2.62 -22.44
CA HIS A 188 14.47 3.73 -22.00
C HIS A 188 14.02 4.62 -23.17
N GLU A 189 13.66 4.00 -24.30
CA GLU A 189 13.19 4.73 -25.49
C GLU A 189 11.69 5.04 -25.44
N LEU A 190 10.91 4.21 -24.75
CA LEU A 190 9.44 4.24 -24.75
C LEU A 190 8.91 5.50 -24.06
N LYS A 191 7.63 5.80 -24.32
CA LYS A 191 6.92 6.97 -23.76
C LYS A 191 5.61 6.51 -23.16
N ASN A 192 5.28 7.11 -22.03
CA ASN A 192 4.04 6.87 -21.30
C ASN A 192 3.30 8.16 -21.06
N ILE A 193 1.97 8.09 -21.09
CA ILE A 193 1.13 9.27 -21.13
C ILE A 193 -0.07 9.17 -20.20
N ALA A 194 -0.53 10.33 -19.72
CA ALA A 194 -1.80 10.45 -19.03
C ALA A 194 -2.50 11.74 -19.47
N LEU A 195 -3.83 11.77 -19.41
CA LEU A 195 -4.60 12.99 -19.65
C LEU A 195 -5.46 13.32 -18.43
N ASP A 196 -5.47 14.60 -18.05
CA ASP A 196 -6.34 15.09 -16.99
C ASP A 196 -7.70 15.58 -17.51
N THR A 197 -8.62 15.85 -16.58
CA THR A 197 -9.97 16.35 -16.88
C THR A 197 -9.98 17.77 -17.47
N ASN A 198 -8.86 18.50 -17.42
CA ASN A 198 -8.67 19.81 -18.04
C ASN A 198 -8.04 19.73 -19.43
N ASN A 199 -7.99 18.53 -20.02
CA ASN A 199 -7.40 18.27 -21.32
C ASN A 199 -5.91 18.64 -21.39
N LYS A 200 -5.16 18.38 -20.32
CA LYS A 200 -3.69 18.42 -20.36
C LYS A 200 -3.15 17.01 -20.56
N LEU A 201 -2.18 16.91 -21.47
CA LEU A 201 -1.43 15.69 -21.76
C LEU A 201 -0.13 15.71 -20.98
N TYR A 202 0.15 14.65 -20.26
CA TYR A 202 1.40 14.44 -19.52
C TYR A 202 2.18 13.36 -20.25
N VAL A 203 3.47 13.59 -20.48
CA VAL A 203 4.35 12.70 -21.24
C VAL A 203 5.59 12.42 -20.41
N SER A 204 5.81 11.16 -20.06
CA SER A 204 7.03 10.68 -19.43
C SER A 204 8.15 10.53 -20.46
N ILE A 205 9.32 11.06 -20.14
CA ILE A 205 10.56 10.98 -20.91
C ILE A 205 11.62 10.41 -19.97
N ALA A 206 11.89 9.12 -20.10
CA ALA A 206 12.85 8.40 -19.28
C ALA A 206 14.31 8.85 -19.52
N SER A 207 15.25 8.42 -18.69
CA SER A 207 16.69 8.63 -18.85
C SER A 207 17.23 7.94 -20.12
N THR A 208 18.39 8.32 -20.63
CA THR A 208 19.11 7.60 -21.69
C THR A 208 20.03 6.51 -21.12
N CYS A 209 20.31 6.56 -19.81
CA CYS A 209 21.36 5.80 -19.13
C CYS A 209 20.88 5.25 -17.77
N ASN A 210 21.75 4.53 -17.06
CA ASN A 210 21.50 4.12 -15.70
C ASN A 210 21.51 5.31 -14.71
N ALA A 211 22.57 6.12 -14.76
CA ALA A 211 22.71 7.38 -14.05
C ALA A 211 23.67 8.30 -14.81
N CYS A 212 23.20 9.46 -15.27
CA CYS A 212 23.99 10.39 -16.06
C CYS A 212 23.55 11.82 -15.82
N PHE A 213 24.55 12.69 -15.68
CA PHE A 213 24.36 14.11 -15.48
C PHE A 213 23.79 14.78 -16.73
N GLU A 214 24.18 14.30 -17.91
CA GLU A 214 23.86 14.89 -19.22
C GLU A 214 22.35 14.99 -19.46
N ASP A 215 21.58 14.01 -18.98
CA ASP A 215 20.13 13.99 -19.07
C ASP A 215 19.47 15.16 -18.30
N THR A 216 20.07 15.58 -17.18
CA THR A 216 19.56 16.65 -16.31
C THR A 216 19.72 18.05 -16.90
N VAL A 217 20.60 18.20 -17.89
CA VAL A 217 20.90 19.47 -18.57
C VAL A 217 20.56 19.43 -20.07
N SER A 218 19.92 18.34 -20.52
CA SER A 218 19.46 18.17 -21.89
C SER A 218 18.21 19.00 -22.20
N ASP A 219 17.89 19.17 -23.48
CA ASP A 219 16.65 19.80 -23.94
C ASP A 219 15.97 18.90 -25.00
N PRO A 220 14.81 18.29 -24.69
CA PRO A 220 14.13 18.33 -23.40
C PRO A 220 14.90 17.54 -22.32
N VAL A 221 14.86 18.04 -21.07
CA VAL A 221 15.32 17.32 -19.86
C VAL A 221 14.73 15.91 -19.84
N ARG A 222 15.56 14.91 -19.51
CA ARG A 222 15.18 13.50 -19.40
C ARG A 222 15.05 13.06 -17.94
N ALA A 223 14.53 11.86 -17.72
CA ALA A 223 14.04 11.40 -16.40
C ALA A 223 12.99 12.37 -15.83
N ALA A 224 12.02 12.74 -16.68
CA ALA A 224 11.11 13.84 -16.44
C ALA A 224 9.72 13.58 -17.02
N ILE A 225 8.74 14.33 -16.52
CA ILE A 225 7.39 14.39 -17.07
C ILE A 225 7.17 15.80 -17.61
N TYR A 226 6.68 15.89 -18.85
CA TYR A 226 6.29 17.13 -19.50
C TYR A 226 4.77 17.24 -19.56
N ARG A 227 4.25 18.46 -19.45
CA ARG A 227 2.83 18.76 -19.65
C ARG A 227 2.62 19.58 -20.92
N TYR A 228 1.64 19.17 -21.70
CA TYR A 228 1.16 19.82 -22.92
C TYR A 228 -0.35 20.09 -22.81
N ASN A 229 -0.88 20.94 -23.69
CA ASN A 229 -2.29 20.88 -24.04
C ASN A 229 -2.58 19.54 -24.76
N SER A 230 -3.85 19.11 -24.80
CA SER A 230 -4.25 17.87 -25.47
C SER A 230 -4.02 17.85 -26.99
N ASP A 231 -3.73 19.01 -27.60
CA ASP A 231 -3.30 19.14 -28.99
C ASP A 231 -1.77 19.18 -29.16
N GLY A 232 -1.02 18.98 -28.07
CA GLY A 232 0.44 18.96 -28.04
C GLY A 232 1.11 20.35 -27.98
N THR A 233 0.33 21.43 -27.90
CA THR A 233 0.88 22.79 -27.73
C THR A 233 1.25 23.09 -26.28
N ALA A 234 1.99 24.19 -26.06
CA ALA A 234 2.35 24.69 -24.72
C ALA A 234 3.08 23.66 -23.84
N GLY A 235 3.96 22.87 -24.46
CA GLY A 235 4.84 21.93 -23.76
C GLY A 235 5.73 22.64 -22.74
N ARG A 236 5.77 22.11 -21.52
CA ARG A 236 6.71 22.53 -20.48
C ARG A 236 7.09 21.37 -19.58
N LEU A 237 8.26 21.47 -18.96
CA LEU A 237 8.64 20.59 -17.86
C LEU A 237 7.59 20.68 -16.75
N PHE A 238 7.13 19.53 -16.26
CA PHE A 238 6.16 19.41 -15.16
C PHE A 238 6.81 18.86 -13.91
N ALA A 239 7.63 17.80 -14.01
CA ALA A 239 8.40 17.24 -12.92
C ALA A 239 9.67 16.58 -13.45
N GLU A 240 10.67 16.41 -12.60
CA GLU A 240 11.98 15.84 -12.95
C GLU A 240 12.50 14.87 -11.87
N GLY A 241 13.60 14.20 -12.13
CA GLY A 241 14.21 13.24 -11.19
C GLY A 241 13.50 11.89 -11.12
N LEU A 242 12.72 11.54 -12.15
CA LEU A 242 11.98 10.28 -12.27
C LEU A 242 12.63 9.41 -13.37
N ARG A 243 13.60 8.55 -13.01
CA ARG A 243 14.48 7.82 -13.95
C ARG A 243 13.75 7.24 -15.16
N ASN A 244 12.75 6.39 -14.92
CA ASN A 244 11.91 5.80 -15.95
C ASN A 244 10.49 5.58 -15.41
N ALA A 245 9.67 6.63 -15.48
CA ALA A 245 8.27 6.60 -15.09
C ALA A 245 7.43 5.93 -16.19
N GLU A 246 7.16 4.64 -16.05
CA GLU A 246 6.46 3.83 -17.05
C GLU A 246 4.94 3.85 -16.83
N GLY A 247 4.46 3.74 -15.58
CA GLY A 247 3.02 3.79 -15.33
C GLY A 247 2.61 5.20 -14.90
N LEU A 248 1.75 5.86 -15.67
CA LEU A 248 1.20 7.18 -15.35
C LEU A 248 -0.32 7.08 -15.29
N ALA A 249 -0.92 7.52 -14.17
CA ALA A 249 -2.36 7.56 -14.06
C ALA A 249 -2.82 8.70 -13.15
N PHE A 250 -3.95 9.32 -13.49
CA PHE A 250 -4.66 10.19 -12.56
C PHE A 250 -5.50 9.34 -11.61
N LEU A 251 -5.43 9.64 -10.31
CA LEU A 251 -6.36 9.07 -9.35
C LEU A 251 -7.78 9.54 -9.70
N PRO A 252 -8.73 8.62 -10.01
CA PRO A 252 -10.05 8.98 -10.48
C PRO A 252 -10.78 9.95 -9.52
N GLY A 253 -11.43 10.97 -10.10
CA GLY A 253 -12.13 12.01 -9.33
C GLY A 253 -11.22 13.09 -8.74
N THR A 254 -9.92 13.07 -9.02
CA THR A 254 -8.96 14.08 -8.55
C THR A 254 -8.12 14.63 -9.71
N THR A 255 -7.27 15.60 -9.41
CA THR A 255 -6.24 16.12 -10.32
C THR A 255 -4.84 15.61 -9.94
N SER A 256 -4.75 14.54 -9.15
CA SER A 256 -3.47 14.00 -8.67
C SER A 256 -2.92 13.02 -9.69
N LEU A 257 -1.82 13.39 -10.36
CA LEU A 257 -1.03 12.48 -11.18
C LEU A 257 -0.21 11.57 -10.26
N TRP A 258 -0.18 10.28 -10.58
CA TRP A 258 0.66 9.28 -9.93
C TRP A 258 1.54 8.60 -10.95
N ALA A 259 2.73 8.23 -10.52
CA ALA A 259 3.70 7.51 -11.32
C ALA A 259 4.22 6.28 -10.58
N VAL A 260 4.61 5.27 -11.37
CA VAL A 260 5.53 4.21 -10.93
C VAL A 260 6.82 4.27 -11.72
N VAL A 261 7.95 4.14 -11.02
CA VAL A 261 9.28 4.46 -11.57
C VAL A 261 10.22 3.27 -11.39
N ASN A 262 10.95 2.95 -12.47
CA ASN A 262 12.04 1.99 -12.43
C ASN A 262 13.35 2.71 -12.07
N ASN A 263 13.90 2.41 -10.90
CA ASN A 263 15.07 3.08 -10.34
C ASN A 263 16.40 2.45 -10.76
N ARG A 264 17.49 2.98 -10.19
CA ARG A 264 18.87 2.67 -10.60
C ARG A 264 19.22 1.18 -10.48
N ASP A 265 20.02 0.75 -11.44
CA ASP A 265 20.72 -0.53 -11.44
C ASP A 265 22.13 -0.35 -10.84
N ASN A 266 22.74 -1.45 -10.35
CA ASN A 266 24.13 -1.54 -9.90
C ASN A 266 24.61 -0.37 -9.01
N ILE A 267 23.76 0.11 -8.09
CA ILE A 267 24.12 1.24 -7.22
C ILE A 267 25.29 0.88 -6.28
N ALA A 268 26.26 1.79 -6.15
CA ALA A 268 27.33 1.68 -5.17
C ALA A 268 26.84 2.00 -3.75
N TYR A 269 27.41 1.34 -2.74
CA TYR A 269 27.09 1.57 -1.34
C TYR A 269 27.46 3.00 -0.92
N PRO A 270 26.50 3.82 -0.45
CA PRO A 270 26.69 5.26 -0.29
C PRO A 270 27.22 5.69 1.09
N PHE A 271 27.40 4.74 2.03
CA PHE A 271 27.78 5.07 3.40
C PHE A 271 29.28 4.84 3.66
N ASP A 272 29.94 5.89 4.13
CA ASP A 272 31.33 5.82 4.63
C ASP A 272 31.29 5.37 6.10
N ASP A 273 31.23 4.06 6.30
CA ASP A 273 31.10 3.44 7.61
C ASP A 273 32.09 2.27 7.82
N SER A 274 31.99 1.63 8.99
CA SER A 274 32.90 0.54 9.37
C SER A 274 32.78 -0.73 8.51
N THR A 275 31.81 -0.82 7.60
CA THR A 275 31.68 -1.96 6.69
C THR A 275 32.80 -1.99 5.64
N GLY A 276 33.43 -0.84 5.37
CA GLY A 276 34.43 -0.69 4.32
C GLY A 276 33.86 -0.89 2.91
N ASN A 277 32.54 -0.76 2.75
CA ASN A 277 31.86 -0.94 1.47
C ASN A 277 31.67 0.35 0.68
N TYR A 278 32.01 1.52 1.25
CA TYR A 278 31.82 2.82 0.60
C TYR A 278 32.33 2.82 -0.85
N GLY A 279 31.46 3.18 -1.78
CA GLY A 279 31.76 3.23 -3.21
C GLY A 279 31.86 1.88 -3.93
N LYS A 280 31.52 0.76 -3.27
CA LYS A 280 31.51 -0.57 -3.86
C LYS A 280 30.09 -0.99 -4.22
N VAL A 281 29.93 -1.67 -5.36
CA VAL A 281 28.69 -2.36 -5.71
C VAL A 281 28.63 -3.66 -4.91
N VAL A 282 27.77 -3.69 -3.89
CA VAL A 282 27.60 -4.84 -2.99
C VAL A 282 26.26 -5.52 -3.30
N PRO A 283 26.24 -6.80 -3.72
CA PRO A 283 24.99 -7.47 -4.10
C PRO A 283 23.89 -7.39 -3.05
N ALA A 284 24.22 -7.57 -1.77
CA ALA A 284 23.24 -7.48 -0.68
C ALA A 284 22.60 -6.09 -0.53
N TYR A 285 23.33 -5.03 -0.88
CA TYR A 285 22.80 -3.66 -0.90
C TYR A 285 21.94 -3.45 -2.14
N VAL A 286 22.49 -3.75 -3.33
CA VAL A 286 21.78 -3.65 -4.62
C VAL A 286 20.47 -4.41 -4.56
N ASP A 287 20.42 -5.62 -4.01
CA ASP A 287 19.21 -6.44 -3.98
C ASP A 287 17.99 -5.77 -3.33
N ASN A 288 18.21 -4.75 -2.51
CA ASN A 288 17.16 -4.01 -1.80
C ASN A 288 17.22 -2.49 -2.02
N HIS A 289 18.12 -2.00 -2.87
CA HIS A 289 18.32 -0.58 -3.11
C HIS A 289 18.61 -0.23 -4.58
N PRO A 290 18.14 0.96 -5.03
CA PRO A 290 16.99 1.67 -4.47
C PRO A 290 15.67 0.90 -4.67
N PRO A 291 14.69 1.01 -3.77
CA PRO A 291 13.31 0.64 -4.02
C PRO A 291 12.75 1.31 -5.28
N GLU A 292 11.78 0.66 -5.93
CA GLU A 292 11.00 1.28 -6.99
C GLU A 292 9.94 2.20 -6.37
N GLU A 293 9.44 3.17 -7.14
CA GLU A 293 8.54 4.20 -6.61
C GLU A 293 7.09 3.96 -7.02
N PHE A 294 6.17 4.28 -6.12
CA PHE A 294 4.77 4.56 -6.41
C PHE A 294 4.38 5.85 -5.67
N THR A 295 4.37 6.97 -6.39
CA THR A 295 4.28 8.30 -5.76
C THR A 295 3.43 9.27 -6.56
N ARG A 296 2.85 10.24 -5.85
CA ARG A 296 2.17 11.37 -6.45
C ARG A 296 3.20 12.31 -7.08
N VAL A 297 2.94 12.70 -8.34
CA VAL A 297 3.77 13.65 -9.08
C VAL A 297 3.24 15.07 -8.88
N LEU A 298 4.10 15.98 -8.44
CA LEU A 298 3.79 17.39 -8.21
C LEU A 298 4.34 18.28 -9.32
N ASP A 299 3.62 19.36 -9.62
CA ASP A 299 4.08 20.40 -10.54
C ASP A 299 5.31 21.11 -9.95
N GLY A 300 6.42 21.11 -10.67
CA GLY A 300 7.73 21.57 -10.20
C GLY A 300 8.43 20.60 -9.24
N GLY A 301 7.95 19.36 -9.11
CA GLY A 301 8.56 18.36 -8.24
C GLY A 301 9.87 17.80 -8.78
N ASN A 302 10.80 17.49 -7.87
CA ASN A 302 12.05 16.79 -8.15
C ASN A 302 12.16 15.54 -7.27
N TYR A 303 12.33 14.39 -7.91
CA TYR A 303 12.31 13.06 -7.29
C TYR A 303 13.70 12.43 -7.19
N GLY A 304 14.76 13.23 -7.30
CA GLY A 304 16.10 12.89 -6.84
C GLY A 304 17.03 12.30 -7.89
N TRP A 305 16.55 11.53 -8.87
CA TRP A 305 17.44 10.97 -9.89
C TRP A 305 18.17 12.09 -10.67
N PRO A 306 19.48 11.98 -10.96
CA PRO A 306 20.36 10.85 -10.66
C PRO A 306 21.20 11.04 -9.38
N PHE A 307 20.99 12.12 -8.63
CA PHE A 307 21.85 12.53 -7.51
C PHE A 307 21.44 12.00 -6.14
N CYS A 308 20.20 11.53 -6.02
CA CYS A 308 19.58 11.12 -4.77
C CYS A 308 18.75 9.85 -5.01
N ASN A 309 18.94 8.84 -4.18
CA ASN A 309 18.29 7.53 -4.32
C ASN A 309 17.30 7.29 -3.17
N PRO A 310 16.08 6.79 -3.43
CA PRO A 310 15.12 6.50 -2.37
C PRO A 310 15.70 5.55 -1.31
N ASN A 311 15.49 5.88 -0.03
CA ASN A 311 16.03 5.14 1.11
C ASN A 311 14.91 4.43 1.90
N PRO A 312 14.84 3.09 1.86
CA PRO A 312 13.91 2.31 2.68
C PRO A 312 14.42 2.05 4.11
N ASP A 313 15.72 2.24 4.39
CA ASP A 313 16.39 1.91 5.65
C ASP A 313 16.14 2.97 6.75
N THR A 314 14.89 3.40 6.86
CA THR A 314 14.41 4.29 7.92
C THR A 314 13.32 3.62 8.74
N THR A 315 12.94 4.23 9.86
CA THR A 315 11.83 3.74 10.68
C THR A 315 10.48 3.69 9.94
N ASN A 316 10.36 4.39 8.80
CA ASN A 316 9.15 4.36 7.98
C ASN A 316 9.16 3.25 6.91
N GLY A 317 10.29 2.57 6.69
CA GLY A 317 10.42 1.55 5.65
C GLY A 317 10.03 2.09 4.27
N TYR A 318 9.20 1.35 3.55
CA TYR A 318 8.63 1.69 2.24
C TYR A 318 7.53 2.77 2.26
N PHE A 319 7.38 3.55 3.34
CA PHE A 319 6.38 4.62 3.40
C PHE A 319 7.07 5.98 3.48
N ASN A 320 6.64 6.93 2.64
CA ASN A 320 7.12 8.31 2.68
C ASN A 320 8.66 8.38 2.73
N MET A 321 9.34 7.68 1.81
CA MET A 321 10.78 7.46 1.88
C MET A 321 11.56 8.77 1.66
N PRO A 322 12.61 9.04 2.44
CA PRO A 322 13.58 10.07 2.11
C PRO A 322 14.57 9.55 1.05
N PHE A 323 15.65 10.30 0.80
CA PHE A 323 16.70 9.93 -0.14
C PHE A 323 18.07 9.95 0.50
N ASP A 324 18.93 9.03 0.07
CA ASP A 324 20.37 9.08 0.30
C ASP A 324 21.07 9.73 -0.88
N ARG A 325 22.25 10.29 -0.62
CA ARG A 325 23.11 10.82 -1.68
C ARG A 325 23.62 9.69 -2.55
N ASP A 326 23.62 9.94 -3.85
CA ASP A 326 24.28 9.08 -4.80
C ASP A 326 25.80 9.11 -4.63
N TYR A 327 26.46 7.94 -4.63
CA TYR A 327 27.91 7.88 -4.49
C TYR A 327 28.62 8.46 -5.72
N GLU A 328 28.23 8.04 -6.94
CA GLU A 328 28.96 8.44 -8.13
C GLU A 328 28.76 9.92 -8.48
N LEU A 329 27.54 10.42 -8.29
CA LEU A 329 27.15 11.76 -8.78
C LEU A 329 26.97 12.80 -7.68
N ASN A 330 26.91 12.41 -6.41
CA ASN A 330 26.63 13.32 -5.30
C ASN A 330 27.36 12.99 -3.98
N ALA A 331 28.48 12.27 -4.01
CA ALA A 331 29.25 11.95 -2.80
C ALA A 331 29.66 13.19 -1.99
N SER A 332 29.94 14.31 -2.66
CA SER A 332 30.28 15.58 -2.00
C SER A 332 29.09 16.25 -1.30
N GLY A 333 27.85 15.85 -1.61
CA GLY A 333 26.63 16.51 -1.12
C GLY A 333 26.39 17.88 -1.74
N SER A 334 26.80 18.08 -2.99
CA SER A 334 26.55 19.33 -3.73
C SER A 334 25.07 19.50 -4.07
N VAL A 335 24.32 18.39 -4.18
CA VAL A 335 22.86 18.38 -4.31
C VAL A 335 22.25 17.99 -2.96
N ASP A 336 21.34 18.82 -2.45
CA ASP A 336 20.63 18.57 -1.19
C ASP A 336 19.49 17.56 -1.39
N CYS A 337 19.74 16.31 -1.02
CA CYS A 337 18.73 15.25 -1.08
C CYS A 337 17.58 15.43 -0.07
N GLY A 338 17.75 16.26 0.96
CA GLY A 338 16.70 16.62 1.90
C GLY A 338 15.61 17.50 1.29
N GLY A 339 15.91 18.19 0.18
CA GLY A 339 14.97 19.02 -0.57
C GLY A 339 14.10 18.27 -1.57
N MET A 340 14.35 16.97 -1.79
CA MET A 340 13.62 16.17 -2.78
C MET A 340 12.20 15.81 -2.31
N ASN A 341 11.29 15.65 -3.26
CA ASN A 341 9.94 15.18 -3.00
C ASN A 341 9.97 13.72 -2.54
N ARG A 342 9.61 13.49 -1.27
CA ARG A 342 9.58 12.14 -0.67
C ARG A 342 8.66 11.20 -1.43
N ILE A 343 9.06 9.93 -1.51
CA ILE A 343 8.32 8.88 -2.21
C ILE A 343 7.20 8.36 -1.32
N ASP A 344 5.95 8.51 -1.75
CA ASP A 344 4.79 8.09 -0.95
C ASP A 344 4.83 6.60 -0.60
N ARG A 345 5.15 5.76 -1.58
CA ARG A 345 5.21 4.32 -1.43
C ARG A 345 6.38 3.70 -2.19
N GLY A 346 7.16 2.87 -1.51
CA GLY A 346 8.18 2.05 -2.13
C GLY A 346 7.66 0.66 -2.52
N ILE A 347 8.27 0.11 -3.56
CA ILE A 347 8.11 -1.26 -4.03
C ILE A 347 9.50 -1.92 -3.96
N GLN A 348 9.55 -3.23 -3.73
CA GLN A 348 10.82 -3.97 -3.68
C GLN A 348 11.71 -3.63 -4.88
N ALA A 349 12.97 -3.28 -4.59
CA ALA A 349 13.98 -2.93 -5.58
C ALA A 349 14.05 -3.94 -6.73
N HIS A 350 14.23 -3.43 -7.96
CA HIS A 350 14.35 -4.18 -9.21
C HIS A 350 13.08 -4.93 -9.62
N SER A 351 11.92 -4.72 -8.97
CA SER A 351 10.68 -5.40 -9.37
C SER A 351 10.14 -4.93 -10.73
N ALA A 352 10.69 -3.83 -11.25
CA ALA A 352 10.38 -3.24 -12.53
C ALA A 352 8.87 -2.94 -12.74
N PRO A 353 8.27 -2.00 -11.99
CA PRO A 353 6.87 -1.65 -12.16
C PRO A 353 6.67 -0.96 -13.51
N LEU A 354 5.70 -1.45 -14.28
CA LEU A 354 5.35 -0.90 -15.58
C LEU A 354 3.94 -0.30 -15.54
N GLY A 355 2.90 -1.10 -15.79
CA GLY A 355 1.53 -0.62 -15.80
C GLY A 355 1.01 -0.19 -14.42
N LEU A 356 0.19 0.86 -14.41
CA LEU A 356 -0.48 1.42 -13.23
C LEU A 356 -1.97 1.61 -13.52
N THR A 357 -2.82 0.85 -12.85
CA THR A 357 -4.28 1.00 -12.96
C THR A 357 -4.91 1.27 -11.59
N PHE A 358 -5.53 2.44 -11.46
CA PHE A 358 -6.45 2.70 -10.35
C PHE A 358 -7.74 1.92 -10.56
N LEU A 359 -8.19 1.22 -9.51
CA LEU A 359 -9.40 0.41 -9.57
C LEU A 359 -10.66 1.22 -9.21
N GLN A 360 -10.50 2.43 -8.67
CA GLN A 360 -11.60 3.35 -8.40
C GLN A 360 -12.35 3.64 -9.71
N SER A 361 -13.68 3.77 -9.62
CA SER A 361 -14.55 3.98 -10.79
C SER A 361 -14.54 2.86 -11.85
N THR A 362 -13.97 1.70 -11.56
CA THR A 362 -14.06 0.51 -12.42
C THR A 362 -15.14 -0.47 -11.93
N ASN A 363 -15.45 -1.47 -12.76
CA ASN A 363 -16.35 -2.57 -12.39
C ASN A 363 -15.67 -3.69 -11.62
N PHE A 364 -14.38 -3.58 -11.29
CA PHE A 364 -13.66 -4.62 -10.52
C PHE A 364 -14.33 -4.86 -9.16
N THR A 365 -14.19 -6.05 -8.58
CA THR A 365 -14.88 -6.40 -7.34
C THR A 365 -14.62 -5.39 -6.21
N SER A 366 -15.69 -5.04 -5.46
CA SER A 366 -15.67 -3.98 -4.43
C SER A 366 -14.59 -4.21 -3.37
N LEU A 367 -14.24 -5.47 -3.11
CA LEU A 367 -13.20 -5.86 -2.17
C LEU A 367 -11.84 -5.20 -2.47
N TYR A 368 -11.47 -5.05 -3.74
CA TYR A 368 -10.18 -4.48 -4.15
C TYR A 368 -10.30 -3.08 -4.77
N ARG A 369 -11.53 -2.65 -5.09
CA ARG A 369 -11.83 -1.45 -5.90
C ARG A 369 -11.28 -0.15 -5.29
N SER A 370 -11.12 -0.09 -3.97
CA SER A 370 -10.43 1.01 -3.30
C SER A 370 -8.92 0.76 -3.27
N GLY A 371 -8.25 0.95 -4.41
CA GLY A 371 -6.82 0.69 -4.53
C GLY A 371 -6.31 0.81 -5.96
N ALA A 372 -5.04 0.48 -6.15
CA ALA A 372 -4.39 0.39 -7.45
C ALA A 372 -3.80 -1.00 -7.66
N VAL A 373 -3.67 -1.41 -8.91
CA VAL A 373 -2.93 -2.60 -9.33
C VAL A 373 -1.80 -2.22 -10.26
N LEU A 374 -0.65 -2.87 -10.04
CA LEU A 374 0.59 -2.62 -10.74
C LEU A 374 1.10 -3.92 -11.36
N GLY A 375 1.55 -3.85 -12.61
CA GLY A 375 2.30 -4.93 -13.25
C GLY A 375 3.77 -4.84 -12.90
N LEU A 376 4.30 -5.83 -12.19
CA LEU A 376 5.71 -5.91 -11.82
C LEU A 376 6.41 -6.88 -12.77
N HIS A 377 7.16 -6.33 -13.74
CA HIS A 377 7.73 -7.06 -14.89
C HIS A 377 8.85 -8.02 -14.53
N GLY A 378 9.50 -7.76 -13.40
CA GLY A 378 10.48 -8.65 -12.79
C GLY A 378 11.93 -8.27 -13.07
N SER A 379 12.76 -8.55 -12.07
CA SER A 379 14.15 -8.10 -11.97
C SER A 379 15.11 -8.80 -12.93
N TRP A 380 16.04 -8.04 -13.47
CA TRP A 380 17.27 -8.53 -14.08
C TRP A 380 18.48 -8.31 -13.15
N ASN A 381 18.54 -7.17 -12.47
CA ASN A 381 19.64 -6.72 -11.62
C ASN A 381 19.44 -7.08 -10.12
N ARG A 382 19.21 -8.36 -9.83
CA ARG A 382 19.04 -8.87 -8.45
C ARG A 382 19.51 -10.31 -8.35
N THR A 383 20.16 -10.69 -7.24
CA THR A 383 20.70 -12.06 -7.06
C THR A 383 19.62 -13.13 -7.07
N GLN A 384 18.47 -12.84 -6.47
CA GLN A 384 17.26 -13.66 -6.53
C GLN A 384 16.16 -12.84 -7.20
N ARG A 385 15.48 -13.41 -8.18
CA ARG A 385 14.45 -12.72 -8.94
C ARG A 385 13.30 -12.29 -8.05
N THR A 386 12.85 -11.05 -8.25
CA THR A 386 11.66 -10.47 -7.62
C THR A 386 10.80 -9.76 -8.67
N GLY A 387 9.60 -9.34 -8.30
CA GLY A 387 8.57 -8.90 -9.24
C GLY A 387 7.82 -10.09 -9.84
N TYR A 388 7.69 -10.15 -11.17
CA TYR A 388 6.98 -11.23 -11.89
C TYR A 388 5.57 -11.48 -11.35
N LYS A 389 4.82 -10.40 -11.08
CA LYS A 389 3.53 -10.45 -10.39
C LYS A 389 2.62 -9.28 -10.72
N ILE A 390 1.34 -9.43 -10.40
CA ILE A 390 0.42 -8.30 -10.26
C ILE A 390 0.32 -7.98 -8.77
N ALA A 391 0.64 -6.74 -8.41
CA ALA A 391 0.58 -6.24 -7.05
C ALA A 391 -0.64 -5.32 -6.87
N HIS A 392 -1.36 -5.47 -5.77
CA HIS A 392 -2.43 -4.58 -5.34
C HIS A 392 -1.94 -3.70 -4.18
N PHE A 393 -2.33 -2.43 -4.19
CA PHE A 393 -2.10 -1.49 -3.11
C PHE A 393 -3.44 -0.91 -2.69
N ALA A 394 -3.93 -1.29 -1.51
CA ALA A 394 -5.16 -0.73 -0.96
C ALA A 394 -5.01 0.77 -0.75
N TRP A 395 -6.03 1.55 -1.09
CA TRP A 395 -6.02 2.99 -0.89
C TRP A 395 -6.38 3.33 0.56
N ASP A 396 -5.48 4.01 1.25
CA ASP A 396 -5.76 4.55 2.58
C ASP A 396 -6.39 5.93 2.45
N SER A 397 -7.70 5.99 2.69
CA SER A 397 -8.47 7.24 2.63
C SER A 397 -8.07 8.28 3.69
N SER A 398 -7.48 7.86 4.81
CA SER A 398 -7.07 8.75 5.90
C SER A 398 -5.79 9.51 5.57
N THR A 399 -4.83 8.82 4.95
CA THR A 399 -3.55 9.41 4.52
C THR A 399 -3.54 9.87 3.07
N GLN A 400 -4.59 9.52 2.30
CA GLN A 400 -4.68 9.70 0.85
C GLN A 400 -3.48 9.11 0.10
N ARG A 401 -3.03 7.93 0.55
CA ARG A 401 -1.83 7.25 0.03
C ARG A 401 -2.07 5.76 -0.22
N PRO A 402 -1.24 5.13 -1.06
CA PRO A 402 -1.20 3.68 -1.18
C PRO A 402 -0.74 3.00 0.13
N GLY A 403 -1.45 1.94 0.53
CA GLY A 403 -1.18 1.11 1.69
C GLY A 403 -0.18 -0.02 1.42
N ALA A 404 -0.20 -1.08 2.25
CA ALA A 404 0.56 -2.33 2.06
C ALA A 404 0.40 -2.92 0.66
N GLN A 405 1.51 -3.36 0.07
CA GLN A 405 1.47 -4.23 -1.10
C GLN A 405 0.82 -5.55 -0.71
N VAL A 406 -0.11 -6.02 -1.52
CA VAL A 406 -0.65 -7.37 -1.52
C VAL A 406 -0.39 -7.98 -2.89
N ASP A 407 0.26 -9.14 -2.92
CA ASP A 407 0.44 -9.87 -4.17
C ASP A 407 -0.92 -10.39 -4.66
N LEU A 408 -1.42 -9.88 -5.79
CA LEU A 408 -2.73 -10.24 -6.34
C LEU A 408 -2.65 -11.46 -7.27
N VAL A 409 -1.63 -11.54 -8.12
CA VAL A 409 -1.36 -12.74 -8.94
C VAL A 409 0.14 -13.01 -8.95
N THR A 410 0.56 -14.25 -8.72
CA THR A 410 1.98 -14.68 -8.73
C THR A 410 2.16 -16.04 -9.41
N GLY A 411 3.39 -16.53 -9.50
CA GLY A 411 3.71 -17.88 -10.01
C GLY A 411 4.32 -17.91 -11.41
N TRP A 412 4.65 -16.74 -11.98
CA TRP A 412 5.37 -16.66 -13.24
C TRP A 412 6.86 -16.99 -13.13
N VAL A 413 7.43 -16.90 -11.92
CA VAL A 413 8.79 -17.31 -11.59
C VAL A 413 8.75 -18.43 -10.56
N ASP A 414 9.55 -19.47 -10.77
CA ASP A 414 9.78 -20.52 -9.80
C ASP A 414 10.80 -20.04 -8.77
N SER A 415 10.42 -20.03 -7.49
CA SER A 415 11.28 -19.51 -6.42
C SER A 415 12.51 -20.36 -6.15
N ALA A 416 12.49 -21.66 -6.51
CA ALA A 416 13.62 -22.55 -6.30
C ALA A 416 14.59 -22.52 -7.48
N THR A 417 14.08 -22.61 -8.72
CA THR A 417 14.94 -22.65 -9.92
C THR A 417 15.30 -21.28 -10.47
N GLN A 418 14.56 -20.23 -10.08
CA GLN A 418 14.69 -18.86 -10.62
C GLN A 418 14.38 -18.76 -12.13
N GLU A 419 13.78 -19.81 -12.70
CA GLU A 419 13.26 -19.79 -14.06
C GLU A 419 11.89 -19.11 -14.09
N TYR A 420 11.69 -18.21 -15.05
CA TYR A 420 10.39 -17.59 -15.29
C TYR A 420 9.81 -18.06 -16.63
N TRP A 421 8.48 -18.09 -16.71
CA TRP A 421 7.75 -18.45 -17.92
C TRP A 421 6.84 -17.33 -18.45
N GLY A 422 6.73 -16.22 -17.72
CA GLY A 422 6.03 -15.00 -18.14
C GLY A 422 6.51 -13.77 -17.37
N ARG A 423 6.14 -12.59 -17.86
CA ARG A 423 6.50 -11.27 -17.30
C ARG A 423 5.31 -10.31 -17.47
N PRO A 424 4.48 -10.12 -16.44
CA PRO A 424 3.32 -9.25 -16.55
C PRO A 424 3.74 -7.78 -16.73
N VAL A 425 3.02 -7.04 -17.57
CA VAL A 425 3.35 -5.66 -17.95
C VAL A 425 2.32 -4.68 -17.40
N ASP A 426 1.10 -4.73 -17.92
CA ASP A 426 0.01 -3.81 -17.60
C ASP A 426 -1.30 -4.57 -17.36
N THR A 427 -2.28 -3.85 -16.80
CA THR A 427 -3.59 -4.38 -16.48
C THR A 427 -4.69 -3.43 -16.92
N ALA A 428 -5.88 -3.95 -17.24
CA ALA A 428 -7.06 -3.12 -17.45
C ALA A 428 -8.32 -3.84 -16.98
N VAL A 429 -9.32 -3.10 -16.51
CA VAL A 429 -10.59 -3.68 -16.05
C VAL A 429 -11.64 -3.59 -17.15
N ASP A 430 -12.17 -4.73 -17.58
CA ASP A 430 -13.22 -4.76 -18.59
C ASP A 430 -14.61 -4.37 -18.03
N ALA A 431 -15.58 -4.21 -18.92
CA ALA A 431 -16.94 -3.83 -18.53
C ALA A 431 -17.64 -4.88 -17.65
N GLN A 432 -17.18 -6.14 -17.66
CA GLN A 432 -17.70 -7.22 -16.83
C GLN A 432 -17.01 -7.30 -15.46
N GLY A 433 -16.02 -6.45 -15.20
CA GLY A 433 -15.28 -6.42 -13.94
C GLY A 433 -14.16 -7.45 -13.85
N ASN A 434 -13.71 -8.00 -14.98
CA ASN A 434 -12.52 -8.85 -15.02
C ASN A 434 -11.27 -7.97 -15.10
N LEU A 435 -10.17 -8.44 -14.51
CA LEU A 435 -8.86 -7.82 -14.68
C LEU A 435 -8.12 -8.53 -15.82
N LEU A 436 -7.91 -7.81 -16.91
CA LEU A 436 -7.08 -8.24 -18.02
C LEU A 436 -5.62 -7.92 -17.71
N ILE A 437 -4.71 -8.84 -18.02
CA ILE A 437 -3.28 -8.72 -17.70
C ILE A 437 -2.47 -9.08 -18.95
N SER A 438 -1.63 -8.16 -19.42
CA SER A 438 -0.71 -8.41 -20.53
C SER A 438 0.58 -9.06 -20.03
N ASP A 439 1.13 -10.00 -20.81
CA ASP A 439 2.44 -10.60 -20.58
C ASP A 439 3.21 -10.72 -21.90
N ASP A 440 4.25 -9.92 -22.02
CA ASP A 440 5.06 -9.85 -23.24
C ASP A 440 5.94 -11.09 -23.46
N SER A 441 6.33 -11.76 -22.38
CA SER A 441 7.22 -12.91 -22.43
C SER A 441 6.50 -14.21 -22.76
N SER A 442 5.26 -14.40 -22.28
CA SER A 442 4.45 -15.58 -22.61
C SER A 442 3.57 -15.37 -23.84
N GLY A 443 3.42 -14.12 -24.28
CA GLY A 443 2.62 -13.75 -25.43
C GLY A 443 1.14 -13.98 -25.18
N ALA A 444 0.63 -13.48 -24.05
CA ALA A 444 -0.74 -13.70 -23.62
C ALA A 444 -1.37 -12.43 -23.01
N ILE A 445 -2.68 -12.32 -23.20
CA ILE A 445 -3.55 -11.56 -22.31
C ILE A 445 -4.25 -12.57 -21.41
N TYR A 446 -4.04 -12.48 -20.10
CA TYR A 446 -4.80 -13.24 -19.12
C TYR A 446 -6.07 -12.50 -18.74
N LYS A 447 -7.08 -13.23 -18.28
CA LYS A 447 -8.30 -12.69 -17.70
C LYS A 447 -8.51 -13.30 -16.31
N LEU A 448 -8.29 -12.49 -15.29
CA LEU A 448 -8.62 -12.80 -13.91
C LEU A 448 -10.09 -12.44 -13.68
N THR A 449 -10.92 -13.47 -13.54
CA THR A 449 -12.38 -13.38 -13.46
C THR A 449 -12.82 -13.57 -12.01
N PRO A 450 -13.47 -12.59 -11.37
CA PRO A 450 -14.12 -12.83 -10.08
C PRO A 450 -15.10 -13.98 -10.21
N LYS A 451 -15.03 -14.98 -9.34
CA LYS A 451 -16.01 -16.06 -9.28
C LYS A 451 -17.29 -15.55 -8.63
N PRO A 452 -18.41 -15.72 -9.33
CA PRO A 452 -19.73 -15.83 -8.74
C PRO A 452 -19.79 -16.66 -7.45
N GLY A 453 -19.74 -16.02 -6.29
CA GLY A 453 -19.92 -16.67 -4.99
C GLY A 453 -20.10 -15.64 -3.88
N PRO A 454 -20.69 -16.02 -2.74
CA PRO A 454 -20.74 -15.15 -1.58
C PRO A 454 -19.30 -14.83 -1.16
N VAL A 455 -18.93 -13.56 -1.16
CA VAL A 455 -17.65 -13.08 -0.65
C VAL A 455 -17.87 -12.64 0.78
N LEU A 456 -17.17 -13.27 1.70
CA LEU A 456 -17.21 -12.90 3.10
C LEU A 456 -16.12 -11.86 3.39
N SER A 457 -16.51 -10.71 3.92
CA SER A 457 -15.57 -9.73 4.49
C SER A 457 -15.63 -9.83 6.01
N VAL A 458 -14.48 -9.86 6.67
CA VAL A 458 -14.38 -9.89 8.14
C VAL A 458 -13.73 -8.60 8.60
N VAL A 459 -14.39 -7.91 9.53
CA VAL A 459 -13.81 -6.77 10.23
C VAL A 459 -13.72 -7.16 11.71
N PRO A 460 -12.51 -7.35 12.26
CA PRO A 460 -12.33 -7.51 13.70
C PRO A 460 -12.69 -6.18 14.37
N ASP A 461 -13.89 -6.06 14.94
CA ASP A 461 -14.33 -4.80 15.55
C ASP A 461 -13.82 -4.68 17.00
N ARG A 462 -13.61 -5.79 17.73
CA ARG A 462 -13.10 -5.82 19.13
C ARG A 462 -12.46 -7.17 19.47
N PRO A 463 -11.62 -7.31 20.53
CA PRO A 463 -11.05 -8.60 20.95
C PRO A 463 -12.07 -9.69 21.37
N SER A 464 -13.38 -9.42 21.29
CA SER A 464 -14.43 -10.32 21.77
C SER A 464 -15.57 -10.63 20.78
N TYR A 465 -15.58 -10.00 19.59
CA TYR A 465 -16.66 -10.18 18.60
C TYR A 465 -16.13 -10.20 17.16
N LEU A 466 -16.63 -11.14 16.36
CA LEU A 466 -16.47 -11.14 14.91
C LEU A 466 -17.68 -10.48 14.26
N GLN A 467 -17.42 -9.54 13.36
CA GLN A 467 -18.41 -9.02 12.43
C GLN A 467 -17.98 -9.37 11.01
N GLY A 468 -18.96 -9.64 10.17
CA GLY A 468 -18.71 -9.89 8.77
C GLY A 468 -19.98 -9.77 7.94
N GLU A 469 -19.81 -9.35 6.71
CA GLU A 469 -20.86 -9.18 5.72
C GLU A 469 -20.61 -10.15 4.56
N VAL A 470 -21.69 -10.76 4.06
CA VAL A 470 -21.67 -11.48 2.80
C VAL A 470 -22.07 -10.56 1.66
N MET A 471 -21.07 -10.25 0.82
CA MET A 471 -21.25 -9.53 -0.42
C MET A 471 -21.48 -10.54 -1.55
N TYR A 472 -22.44 -10.27 -2.43
CA TYR A 472 -22.67 -11.07 -3.63
C TYR A 472 -23.16 -10.15 -4.76
N THR A 473 -22.96 -10.59 -6.01
CA THR A 473 -23.55 -9.91 -7.17
C THR A 473 -24.70 -10.73 -7.73
N GLN A 474 -25.66 -10.08 -8.40
CA GLN A 474 -26.78 -10.79 -9.01
C GLN A 474 -26.32 -11.67 -10.20
N ALA A 475 -25.27 -11.22 -10.89
CA ALA A 475 -24.51 -12.05 -11.84
C ALA A 475 -23.88 -13.29 -11.17
N ALA A 476 -23.54 -13.21 -9.88
CA ALA A 476 -22.92 -14.29 -9.12
C ALA A 476 -23.84 -15.48 -8.82
N VAL A 477 -25.15 -15.31 -8.94
CA VAL A 477 -26.13 -16.35 -8.57
C VAL A 477 -26.94 -16.81 -9.78
N ALA A 478 -26.52 -16.41 -11.00
CA ALA A 478 -27.23 -16.66 -12.26
C ALA A 478 -28.76 -16.41 -12.14
N SER A 479 -29.15 -15.45 -11.31
CA SER A 479 -30.53 -15.25 -10.87
C SER A 479 -30.75 -13.80 -10.49
N SER A 480 -31.87 -13.21 -10.93
CA SER A 480 -32.32 -11.87 -10.47
C SER A 480 -32.91 -11.86 -9.06
N SER A 481 -32.93 -13.01 -8.38
CA SER A 481 -33.54 -13.15 -7.05
C SER A 481 -32.50 -13.01 -5.95
N ALA A 482 -32.84 -12.24 -4.91
CA ALA A 482 -32.04 -12.16 -3.69
C ALA A 482 -31.93 -13.54 -3.01
N PRO A 483 -30.88 -13.79 -2.22
CA PRO A 483 -30.73 -14.98 -1.41
C PRO A 483 -31.91 -15.18 -0.46
N SER A 484 -32.33 -16.43 -0.28
CA SER A 484 -33.31 -16.78 0.74
C SER A 484 -32.68 -16.86 2.13
N SER A 485 -31.37 -17.13 2.21
CA SER A 485 -30.61 -17.14 3.46
C SER A 485 -29.10 -17.18 3.22
N VAL A 486 -28.35 -16.77 4.23
CA VAL A 486 -26.90 -16.92 4.34
C VAL A 486 -26.56 -17.56 5.68
N GLN A 487 -25.94 -18.74 5.66
CA GLN A 487 -25.47 -19.44 6.85
C GLN A 487 -23.97 -19.23 7.04
N PHE A 488 -23.55 -18.86 8.25
CA PHE A 488 -22.15 -18.63 8.60
C PHE A 488 -21.58 -19.79 9.42
N PHE A 489 -20.30 -20.07 9.23
CA PHE A 489 -19.60 -21.20 9.85
C PHE A 489 -18.25 -20.76 10.40
N VAL A 490 -17.94 -21.15 11.65
CA VAL A 490 -16.58 -21.11 12.20
C VAL A 490 -16.06 -22.54 12.34
N ASP A 491 -14.88 -22.82 11.80
CA ASP A 491 -14.24 -24.14 11.81
C ASP A 491 -15.17 -25.26 11.32
N GLY A 492 -15.94 -24.95 10.26
CA GLY A 492 -16.91 -25.85 9.66
C GLY A 492 -18.21 -26.02 10.45
N LYS A 493 -18.34 -25.43 11.64
CA LYS A 493 -19.56 -25.47 12.46
C LYS A 493 -20.43 -24.25 12.18
N ALA A 494 -21.71 -24.48 11.86
CA ALA A 494 -22.66 -23.39 11.66
C ALA A 494 -22.85 -22.59 12.96
N ILE A 495 -22.70 -21.27 12.87
CA ILE A 495 -22.79 -20.34 14.01
C ILE A 495 -23.94 -19.34 13.90
N TRP A 496 -24.39 -19.03 12.69
CA TRP A 496 -25.46 -18.07 12.45
C TRP A 496 -26.16 -18.36 11.12
N THR A 497 -27.41 -17.95 10.97
CA THR A 497 -28.11 -17.94 9.69
C THR A 497 -28.90 -16.65 9.59
N GLU A 498 -28.56 -15.84 8.58
CA GLU A 498 -29.25 -14.60 8.27
C GLU A 498 -30.27 -14.84 7.15
N GLY A 499 -31.50 -14.41 7.38
CA GLY A 499 -32.63 -14.61 6.47
C GLY A 499 -32.97 -13.38 5.62
N ALA A 500 -32.47 -12.20 5.98
CA ALA A 500 -32.76 -10.95 5.30
C ALA A 500 -31.49 -10.21 4.86
N SER A 501 -31.63 -9.37 3.84
CA SER A 501 -30.56 -8.49 3.38
C SER A 501 -30.61 -7.18 4.19
N PRO A 502 -29.47 -6.63 4.63
CA PRO A 502 -28.10 -7.09 4.38
C PRO A 502 -27.69 -8.35 5.18
N TYR A 503 -26.91 -9.26 4.58
CA TYR A 503 -26.63 -10.55 5.23
C TYR A 503 -25.43 -10.46 6.19
N TRP A 504 -25.70 -10.05 7.43
CA TRP A 504 -24.70 -9.85 8.48
C TRP A 504 -24.55 -11.04 9.42
N LEU A 505 -23.30 -11.33 9.80
CA LEU A 505 -23.01 -12.23 10.90
C LEU A 505 -23.46 -11.59 12.23
N GLY A 506 -24.55 -12.12 12.81
CA GLY A 506 -25.15 -11.58 14.05
C GLY A 506 -26.36 -10.68 13.84
N GLY A 507 -26.80 -10.49 12.59
CA GLY A 507 -28.03 -9.77 12.24
C GLY A 507 -27.86 -8.29 11.89
N ASP A 508 -28.93 -7.71 11.33
CA ASP A 508 -29.00 -6.31 10.91
C ASP A 508 -28.94 -5.35 12.10
N GLN A 509 -28.00 -4.41 12.05
CA GLN A 509 -27.89 -3.35 13.05
C GLN A 509 -29.07 -2.38 12.90
N ASN A 510 -30.10 -2.52 13.73
CA ASN A 510 -31.07 -1.45 13.90
C ASN A 510 -30.44 -0.31 14.71
N ALA A 511 -30.56 0.92 14.20
CA ALA A 511 -30.11 2.13 14.88
C ALA A 511 -30.71 2.21 16.30
N GLY A 512 -29.90 1.84 17.31
CA GLY A 512 -30.28 1.88 18.72
C GLY A 512 -30.12 0.57 19.50
N SER A 513 -29.82 -0.57 18.85
CA SER A 513 -29.59 -1.84 19.57
C SER A 513 -28.30 -2.52 19.07
N VAL A 514 -27.26 -2.52 19.91
CA VAL A 514 -26.02 -3.26 19.65
C VAL A 514 -26.31 -4.74 19.93
N VAL A 515 -26.74 -5.48 18.91
CA VAL A 515 -26.62 -6.95 18.97
C VAL A 515 -25.15 -7.25 18.68
N PRO A 516 -24.40 -7.86 19.61
CA PRO A 516 -23.00 -8.16 19.36
C PRO A 516 -22.90 -9.21 18.26
N GLY A 517 -21.93 -9.11 17.36
CA GLY A 517 -21.60 -10.18 16.40
C GLY A 517 -21.27 -11.52 17.08
N TYR A 518 -20.73 -12.48 16.35
CA TYR A 518 -20.40 -13.78 16.96
C TYR A 518 -19.37 -13.62 18.07
N GLY A 519 -19.74 -13.98 19.30
CA GLY A 519 -18.88 -13.88 20.48
C GLY A 519 -17.73 -14.89 20.39
N THR A 520 -16.49 -14.39 20.35
CA THR A 520 -15.30 -15.25 20.18
C THR A 520 -14.82 -15.90 21.46
N ARG A 521 -15.48 -15.64 22.60
CA ARG A 521 -15.10 -16.18 23.93
C ARG A 521 -15.16 -17.71 24.02
N SER A 522 -15.92 -18.34 23.13
CA SER A 522 -16.02 -19.82 23.03
C SER A 522 -14.95 -20.44 22.14
N LEU A 523 -14.18 -19.63 21.41
CA LEU A 523 -13.07 -20.07 20.58
C LEU A 523 -11.78 -20.11 21.41
N GLY A 524 -10.94 -21.11 21.17
CA GLY A 524 -9.61 -21.18 21.79
C GLY A 524 -8.69 -20.08 21.25
N ALA A 525 -7.53 -19.90 21.88
CA ALA A 525 -6.47 -19.10 21.26
C ALA A 525 -5.89 -19.87 20.06
N GLY A 526 -5.58 -19.17 18.97
CA GLY A 526 -5.02 -19.75 17.76
C GLY A 526 -5.75 -19.37 16.48
N SER A 527 -5.41 -20.06 15.38
CA SER A 527 -5.99 -19.83 14.06
C SER A 527 -7.36 -20.49 13.94
N HIS A 528 -8.31 -19.74 13.42
CA HIS A 528 -9.68 -20.15 13.15
C HIS A 528 -10.09 -19.76 11.74
N SER A 529 -11.12 -20.44 11.25
CA SER A 529 -11.61 -20.28 9.88
C SER A 529 -13.07 -19.85 9.88
N LEU A 530 -13.42 -18.84 9.07
CA LEU A 530 -14.78 -18.37 8.88
C LEU A 530 -15.21 -18.53 7.43
N SER A 531 -16.40 -19.07 7.20
CA SER A 531 -16.99 -19.24 5.86
C SER A 531 -18.50 -19.02 5.90
N ALA A 532 -19.13 -18.89 4.73
CA ALA A 532 -20.56 -18.74 4.58
C ALA A 532 -21.11 -19.60 3.44
N LYS A 533 -22.38 -20.01 3.55
CA LYS A 533 -23.16 -20.63 2.47
C LYS A 533 -24.41 -19.82 2.22
N MET A 534 -24.55 -19.34 0.99
CA MET A 534 -25.69 -18.56 0.52
C MET A 534 -26.63 -19.47 -0.27
N THR A 535 -27.93 -19.39 0.02
CA THR A 535 -28.95 -20.16 -0.72
C THR A 535 -29.75 -19.22 -1.62
N VAL A 536 -29.80 -19.51 -2.92
CA VAL A 536 -30.61 -18.77 -3.90
C VAL A 536 -31.45 -19.76 -4.69
N LYS A 537 -32.78 -19.66 -4.61
CA LYS A 537 -33.73 -20.58 -5.28
C LYS A 537 -33.40 -22.07 -5.04
N GLY A 538 -32.92 -22.41 -3.85
CA GLY A 538 -32.53 -23.78 -3.49
C GLY A 538 -31.13 -24.22 -3.92
N VAL A 539 -30.38 -23.39 -4.66
CA VAL A 539 -28.96 -23.63 -4.99
C VAL A 539 -28.08 -23.04 -3.91
N GLN A 540 -27.10 -23.80 -3.42
CA GLN A 540 -26.13 -23.34 -2.43
C GLN A 540 -24.83 -22.88 -3.10
N TYR A 541 -24.36 -21.70 -2.69
CA TYR A 541 -23.08 -21.13 -3.05
C TYR A 541 -22.24 -21.02 -1.80
N THR A 542 -20.99 -21.48 -1.84
CA THR A 542 -20.09 -21.45 -0.68
C THR A 542 -19.07 -20.33 -0.86
N SER A 543 -18.80 -19.58 0.20
CA SER A 543 -17.77 -18.56 0.21
C SER A 543 -16.39 -19.21 0.25
N SER A 544 -15.37 -18.46 -0.14
CA SER A 544 -14.03 -18.79 0.35
C SER A 544 -13.96 -18.65 1.87
N THR A 545 -13.02 -19.37 2.46
CA THR A 545 -12.73 -19.35 3.89
C THR A 545 -11.78 -18.19 4.21
N VAL A 546 -12.15 -17.37 5.19
CA VAL A 546 -11.29 -16.33 5.77
C VAL A 546 -10.63 -16.90 7.02
N GLN A 547 -9.30 -16.79 7.11
CA GLN A 547 -8.57 -17.15 8.33
C GLN A 547 -8.54 -15.93 9.26
N PHE A 548 -8.71 -16.15 10.56
CA PHE A 548 -8.55 -15.14 11.59
C PHE A 548 -7.89 -15.76 12.82
N GLU A 549 -7.18 -14.95 13.60
CA GLU A 549 -6.55 -15.41 14.83
C GLU A 549 -7.29 -14.88 16.06
N ILE A 550 -7.51 -15.76 17.04
CA ILE A 550 -7.87 -15.37 18.39
C ILE A 550 -6.58 -15.28 19.20
N ALA A 551 -6.20 -14.06 19.55
CA ALA A 551 -5.03 -13.80 20.37
C ALA A 551 -5.15 -14.54 21.71
N ALA A 552 -4.05 -15.13 22.18
CA ALA A 552 -3.97 -15.57 23.56
C ALA A 552 -4.22 -14.36 24.49
N PRO A 553 -4.95 -14.53 25.61
CA PRO A 553 -5.11 -13.44 26.56
C PRO A 553 -3.72 -12.96 27.01
N PRO A 554 -3.48 -11.64 27.07
CA PRO A 554 -2.19 -11.13 27.51
C PRO A 554 -1.91 -11.63 28.93
N ALA A 555 -0.64 -11.94 29.21
CA ALA A 555 -0.22 -12.31 30.56
C ALA A 555 -0.66 -11.20 31.54
N PRO A 556 -1.32 -11.51 32.66
CA PRO A 556 -1.73 -10.51 33.62
C PRO A 556 -0.55 -9.66 34.09
N ALA A 557 -0.59 -8.35 33.82
CA ALA A 557 0.40 -7.41 34.32
C ALA A 557 -0.02 -6.91 35.71
N ALA A 558 0.82 -7.15 36.71
CA ALA A 558 0.70 -6.52 38.01
C ALA A 558 1.28 -5.10 37.95
N SER A 559 0.64 -4.14 38.60
CA SER A 559 1.14 -2.77 38.75
C SER A 559 1.05 -2.33 40.21
N VAL A 560 1.96 -1.45 40.60
CA VAL A 560 1.96 -0.77 41.91
C VAL A 560 2.02 0.72 41.65
N ILE A 561 1.13 1.46 42.28
CA ILE A 561 1.06 2.92 42.22
C ILE A 561 1.39 3.45 43.60
N LEU A 562 2.39 4.33 43.69
CA LEU A 562 2.75 5.09 44.88
C LEU A 562 1.92 6.38 44.95
N ASP A 563 1.59 6.84 46.15
CA ASP A 563 0.99 8.16 46.33
C ASP A 563 1.99 9.29 46.04
N LYS A 564 3.26 9.09 46.39
CA LYS A 564 4.36 10.04 46.17
C LYS A 564 5.68 9.33 45.84
N VAL A 565 6.62 10.07 45.29
CA VAL A 565 7.96 9.57 44.92
C VAL A 565 9.10 10.15 45.77
N VAL A 566 8.78 11.05 46.72
CA VAL A 566 9.74 11.62 47.69
C VAL A 566 9.07 11.69 49.07
N TYR A 567 9.75 11.18 50.09
CA TYR A 567 9.27 11.11 51.48
C TYR A 567 10.32 11.69 52.44
N ALA A 568 9.86 12.31 53.52
CA ALA A 568 10.73 12.66 54.65
C ALA A 568 10.84 11.47 55.62
N ARG A 569 11.94 11.37 56.36
CA ARG A 569 12.08 10.37 57.42
C ARG A 569 10.92 10.42 58.43
N GLY A 570 10.30 9.27 58.65
CA GLY A 570 9.13 9.11 59.53
C GLY A 570 7.79 9.35 58.84
N ALA A 571 7.79 9.68 57.54
CA ALA A 571 6.58 9.72 56.74
C ALA A 571 6.01 8.31 56.50
N LYS A 572 4.74 8.30 56.10
CA LYS A 572 3.97 7.11 55.74
C LYS A 572 3.92 6.95 54.23
N ILE A 573 4.26 5.76 53.74
CA ILE A 573 4.14 5.40 52.31
C ILE A 573 2.79 4.73 52.08
N TYR A 574 2.09 5.17 51.02
CA TYR A 574 0.86 4.54 50.55
C TYR A 574 1.08 4.02 49.13
N ALA A 575 0.80 2.74 48.94
CA ALA A 575 0.90 2.13 47.62
C ALA A 575 -0.27 1.20 47.39
N GLN A 576 -0.85 1.24 46.20
CA GLN A 576 -1.91 0.34 45.79
C GLN A 576 -1.40 -0.58 44.70
N ALA A 577 -1.67 -1.88 44.83
CA ALA A 577 -1.41 -2.84 43.79
C ALA A 577 -2.68 -3.21 43.03
N SER A 578 -2.56 -3.43 41.73
CA SER A 578 -3.63 -3.93 40.89
C SER A 578 -3.12 -4.93 39.85
N VAL A 579 -3.99 -5.83 39.38
CA VAL A 579 -3.68 -6.76 38.29
C VAL A 579 -4.78 -6.70 37.25
N ALA A 580 -4.39 -6.63 35.98
CA ALA A 580 -5.29 -6.78 34.84
C ALA A 580 -5.60 -8.28 34.60
N ALA A 581 -6.21 -8.96 35.57
CA ALA A 581 -6.63 -10.36 35.46
C ALA A 581 -8.15 -10.48 35.40
N ALA A 582 -8.66 -11.51 34.72
CA ALA A 582 -10.08 -11.83 34.69
C ALA A 582 -10.63 -12.37 36.03
N ALA A 583 -9.75 -12.69 36.99
CA ALA A 583 -10.08 -13.19 38.32
C ALA A 583 -9.42 -12.33 39.41
N GLN A 584 -10.11 -12.14 40.54
CA GLN A 584 -9.63 -11.34 41.67
C GLN A 584 -8.38 -11.98 42.32
N PRO A 585 -7.35 -11.20 42.69
CA PRO A 585 -6.21 -11.71 43.43
C PRO A 585 -6.58 -12.40 44.75
N THR A 586 -5.93 -13.52 45.05
CA THR A 586 -6.06 -14.18 46.36
C THR A 586 -5.16 -13.55 47.42
N SER A 587 -4.05 -12.93 47.00
CA SER A 587 -3.20 -12.11 47.86
C SER A 587 -2.28 -11.20 47.03
N VAL A 588 -1.84 -10.10 47.65
CA VAL A 588 -0.80 -9.21 47.14
C VAL A 588 0.26 -8.99 48.21
N GLN A 589 1.50 -9.33 47.91
CA GLN A 589 2.64 -9.14 48.82
C GLN A 589 3.52 -8.00 48.31
N PHE A 590 3.73 -6.98 49.14
CA PHE A 590 4.57 -5.83 48.83
C PHE A 590 6.00 -6.03 49.33
N TYR A 591 6.97 -5.55 48.56
CA TYR A 591 8.39 -5.65 48.83
C TYR A 591 9.05 -4.27 48.74
N ILE A 592 9.83 -3.90 49.75
CA ILE A 592 10.74 -2.74 49.69
C ILE A 592 12.17 -3.27 49.73
N ASP A 593 12.98 -2.90 48.73
CA ASP A 593 14.37 -3.37 48.55
C ASP A 593 14.52 -4.89 48.64
N GLY A 594 13.59 -5.60 47.99
CA GLY A 594 13.56 -7.06 47.94
C GLY A 594 13.08 -7.74 49.24
N LYS A 595 12.77 -6.98 50.30
CA LYS A 595 12.23 -7.52 51.56
C LYS A 595 10.71 -7.37 51.60
N ALA A 596 9.99 -8.46 51.87
CA ALA A 596 8.55 -8.42 52.05
C ALA A 596 8.18 -7.55 53.26
N VAL A 597 7.30 -6.57 53.04
CA VAL A 597 6.88 -5.59 54.05
C VAL A 597 5.41 -5.69 54.44
N TRP A 598 4.55 -6.20 53.56
CA TRP A 598 3.12 -6.36 53.81
C TRP A 598 2.50 -7.42 52.90
N THR A 599 1.44 -8.07 53.37
CA THR A 599 0.60 -8.94 52.54
C THR A 599 -0.85 -8.54 52.72
N GLU A 600 -1.48 -8.07 51.64
CA GLU A 600 -2.89 -7.74 51.59
C GLU A 600 -3.68 -8.86 50.91
N LYS A 601 -4.83 -9.23 51.47
CA LYS A 601 -5.69 -10.30 50.94
C LYS A 601 -7.07 -9.79 50.54
N ILE A 602 -7.40 -8.55 50.88
CA ILE A 602 -8.70 -7.95 50.64
C ILE A 602 -8.53 -6.79 49.65
N ALA A 603 -9.46 -6.68 48.71
CA ALA A 603 -9.49 -5.55 47.79
C ALA A 603 -10.21 -4.36 48.45
N PRO A 604 -9.74 -3.12 48.27
CA PRO A 604 -8.63 -2.70 47.40
C PRO A 604 -7.24 -2.96 48.00
N TYR A 605 -6.32 -3.63 47.28
CA TYR A 605 -5.05 -4.08 47.87
C TYR A 605 -4.03 -2.96 48.14
N TRP A 606 -4.07 -2.39 49.35
CA TRP A 606 -3.16 -1.35 49.79
C TRP A 606 -1.99 -1.89 50.63
N LEU A 607 -0.83 -1.26 50.48
CA LEU A 607 0.29 -1.39 51.39
C LEU A 607 -0.15 -0.90 52.77
N ALA A 608 -0.20 -1.81 53.74
CA ALA A 608 -0.61 -1.59 55.12
C ALA A 608 -2.14 -1.40 55.39
N GLY A 609 -3.00 -1.87 54.48
CA GLY A 609 -4.45 -2.12 54.72
C GLY A 609 -5.45 -1.07 54.20
N ASP A 610 -6.74 -1.44 54.20
CA ASP A 610 -7.82 -0.84 53.37
C ASP A 610 -8.55 0.39 53.96
N GLN A 611 -7.83 1.35 54.53
CA GLN A 611 -8.38 2.69 54.82
C GLN A 611 -7.31 3.77 54.59
N PRO A 612 -7.52 4.75 53.70
CA PRO A 612 -6.70 5.95 53.63
C PRO A 612 -7.12 6.94 54.73
N ASP A 613 -7.12 6.50 56.00
CA ASP A 613 -6.92 7.41 57.10
C ASP A 613 -5.40 7.53 57.34
N GLN A 614 -4.89 8.72 57.65
CA GLN A 614 -3.46 8.99 57.66
C GLN A 614 -2.68 8.22 58.76
N ALA A 615 -3.30 7.27 59.45
CA ALA A 615 -2.72 6.47 60.52
C ALA A 615 -1.95 5.23 60.00
N ASN A 616 -2.40 4.61 58.91
CA ASN A 616 -2.05 3.21 58.59
C ASN A 616 -1.00 2.97 57.50
N GLY A 617 -0.31 3.99 56.96
CA GLY A 617 0.73 3.74 55.95
C GLY A 617 2.00 3.04 56.48
N TYR A 618 2.84 2.54 55.57
CA TYR A 618 4.13 1.93 55.94
C TYR A 618 5.09 2.99 56.49
N ASN A 619 5.62 2.79 57.71
CA ASN A 619 6.47 3.76 58.38
C ASN A 619 7.93 3.67 57.89
N THR A 620 8.44 4.78 57.36
CA THR A 620 9.82 4.89 56.84
C THR A 620 10.91 4.96 57.91
N ASN A 621 10.59 4.95 59.21
CA ASN A 621 11.58 5.03 60.30
C ASN A 621 12.69 3.98 60.25
N ASN A 622 12.39 2.82 59.65
CA ASN A 622 13.31 1.69 59.53
C ASN A 622 14.09 1.67 58.20
N LEU A 623 13.92 2.70 57.36
CA LEU A 623 14.64 2.87 56.10
C LEU A 623 15.74 3.93 56.25
N THR A 624 16.88 3.70 55.59
CA THR A 624 18.00 4.66 55.54
C THR A 624 17.72 5.73 54.48
N PRO A 625 18.18 6.99 54.64
CA PRO A 625 18.04 8.00 53.58
C PRO A 625 18.67 7.51 52.25
N GLY A 626 17.97 7.70 51.13
CA GLY A 626 18.38 7.18 49.83
C GLY A 626 17.24 6.79 48.90
N THR A 627 17.59 6.21 47.75
CA THR A 627 16.62 5.67 46.79
C THR A 627 16.25 4.25 47.20
N HIS A 628 14.95 3.98 47.27
CA HIS A 628 14.39 2.67 47.57
C HIS A 628 13.56 2.16 46.40
N SER A 629 13.48 0.84 46.29
CA SER A 629 12.65 0.12 45.33
C SER A 629 11.41 -0.44 46.01
N LEU A 630 10.24 -0.33 45.35
CA LEU A 630 8.99 -0.94 45.78
C LEU A 630 8.39 -1.73 44.61
N TYR A 631 7.97 -2.97 44.86
CA TYR A 631 7.16 -3.76 43.93
C TYR A 631 6.20 -4.66 44.69
N ALA A 632 5.24 -5.26 43.99
CA ALA A 632 4.32 -6.22 44.56
C ALA A 632 4.32 -7.53 43.77
N VAL A 633 4.14 -8.64 44.49
CA VAL A 633 3.87 -9.97 43.92
C VAL A 633 2.41 -10.28 44.17
N VAL A 634 1.65 -10.44 43.11
CA VAL A 634 0.21 -10.70 43.15
C VAL A 634 -0.05 -12.16 42.82
N THR A 635 -0.78 -12.85 43.68
CA THR A 635 -1.17 -14.26 43.48
C THR A 635 -2.59 -14.33 42.94
N VAL A 636 -2.80 -14.99 41.80
CA VAL A 636 -4.12 -15.27 41.23
C VAL A 636 -4.19 -16.77 40.94
N ASN A 637 -5.13 -17.48 41.56
CA ASN A 637 -5.32 -18.92 41.39
C ASN A 637 -4.04 -19.77 41.56
N GLY A 638 -3.13 -19.35 42.45
CA GLY A 638 -1.86 -20.04 42.72
C GLY A 638 -0.68 -19.63 41.82
N THR A 639 -0.92 -18.82 40.78
CA THR A 639 0.13 -18.24 39.94
C THR A 639 0.53 -16.87 40.45
N GLN A 640 1.83 -16.58 40.51
CA GLN A 640 2.38 -15.31 40.97
C GLN A 640 2.79 -14.40 39.79
N TYR A 641 2.41 -13.13 39.88
CA TYR A 641 2.74 -12.07 38.93
C TYR A 641 3.48 -10.96 39.67
N THR A 642 4.68 -10.59 39.20
CA THR A 642 5.47 -9.52 39.82
C THR A 642 5.22 -8.21 39.08
N SER A 643 4.94 -7.14 39.82
CA SER A 643 4.77 -5.81 39.22
C SER A 643 6.10 -5.25 38.71
N ALA A 644 6.01 -4.25 37.84
CA ALA A 644 7.14 -3.36 37.63
C ALA A 644 7.60 -2.77 38.98
N THR A 645 8.91 -2.59 39.13
CA THR A 645 9.50 -1.93 40.29
C THR A 645 9.38 -0.42 40.13
N VAL A 646 8.84 0.25 41.14
CA VAL A 646 8.82 1.70 41.25
C VAL A 646 9.87 2.15 42.25
N HIS A 647 10.38 3.37 42.10
CA HIS A 647 11.39 3.93 42.99
C HIS A 647 10.86 5.14 43.72
N PHE A 648 11.26 5.30 44.98
CA PHE A 648 11.01 6.52 45.76
C PHE A 648 12.27 6.95 46.50
N GLN A 649 12.38 8.25 46.76
CA GLN A 649 13.48 8.83 47.51
C GLN A 649 13.05 9.10 48.96
N LEU A 650 13.87 8.67 49.93
CA LEU A 650 13.74 9.05 51.33
C LEU A 650 14.81 10.11 51.66
N LEU A 651 14.36 11.30 52.08
CA LEU A 651 15.19 12.44 52.46
C LEU A 651 15.71 12.33 53.90
#